data_AF-A0A1T3NSR8-F1
#
_entry.id   AF-A0A1T3NSR8-F1
#
_cell.length_a   1.000
_cell.length_b   1.000
_cell.length_c   1.000
_cell.angle_alpha   90.00
_cell.angle_beta   90.00
_cell.angle_gamma   90.00
#
_symmetry.space_group_name_H-M   'P 1'
#
loop_
_entity.id
_entity.type
_entity.pdbx_description
1 polymer ?
#
loop_
_entity_poly.entity_id
_entity_poly.type
_entity_poly.pdbx_seq_one_letter_code
_entity_poly.pdbx_strand_id
1 'polypeptide(L)'
;MSTTTTTVNTRPASASVAADLVFTGGPVYVVDGARGRASSVAVREGRIVAVGHDEVRELIGAATEVVDLAGRLLIPGFQDAHVHPVGGGIEMGQCDLSEHETVADYRRVIREYAESNPGVEWITGGGWSMEAFPGGLPHRSMLDDIVPDRPVYLPNRDHHGAWANNLALRLAGITRDTADPVDGRIERDADGEPTGVLQEGAANLVGRLLPPPTTEDQVAGLLRAQAVLHSLGITAWQDALLGAHANVTDASAAYLTAVDRGQLTARVVGALWWERDRGAEQIEDLLARRAAGTRGRLSCRTVKIMQDGIAENFTAAMLSPYLTSCGCASDNSGISFIDPRALRGYVTALDAHDFQVHFHALGDRAVREALDAVAAMRAANGWKDTRPHLAHLQVVHPDDIPRFRALGASANMQPLWAAHEPQMDTLTIPFLGAERAAWQYPFGELARSGATLAAGSDWPVSSPDPLHGIHVAVNRRVLGSDAPAFLPEQRLDLHAALAAYTAGSAYVNHLDDTGSIVVGNHADLVVLDRDPFAGAVGEIGSTRVAETFVGGERVFGGRTAPAVGPREGRARGLALVGGLGRGGVRADVEAAIAHPGRRFGPEGDVPTAMVGLSAGGHIAYYAATEMPLAALVAFYPGWLTTGEIALGRPEPTIGLTPRVAGHGTPVLVLNGEGDHLYTGEDRAGIARESAESGTRHEVVLYPDTPHGFFRDERDTYRPEAAADAWSRTMALLRETSARG
;
A
#
# COMPACT_ATOMS: atom_id res chain seq x y z
N MET A 1 1.08 70.01 -42.49
CA MET A 1 2.07 68.96 -42.18
C MET A 1 1.84 68.51 -40.75
N SER A 2 1.96 67.19 -40.53
CA SER A 2 1.95 66.46 -39.25
C SER A 2 0.63 65.76 -38.90
N THR A 3 0.44 64.61 -39.54
CA THR A 3 -0.41 63.50 -39.10
C THR A 3 0.33 62.72 -38.01
N THR A 4 -0.16 62.78 -36.76
CA THR A 4 0.40 62.02 -35.64
C THR A 4 -0.24 60.63 -35.60
N THR A 5 0.48 59.64 -36.12
CA THR A 5 0.12 58.22 -36.05
C THR A 5 0.23 57.76 -34.60
N THR A 6 -0.88 57.28 -34.03
CA THR A 6 -0.88 56.64 -32.70
C THR A 6 -0.54 55.17 -32.90
N THR A 7 0.71 54.79 -32.63
CA THR A 7 1.16 53.39 -32.66
C THR A 7 0.61 52.69 -31.42
N VAL A 8 -0.40 51.85 -31.59
CA VAL A 8 -0.83 50.89 -30.58
C VAL A 8 0.32 49.88 -30.42
N ASN A 9 0.98 49.91 -29.26
CA ASN A 9 2.00 48.94 -28.91
C ASN A 9 1.29 47.63 -28.53
N THR A 10 0.96 46.81 -29.52
CA THR A 10 0.58 45.42 -29.30
C THR A 10 1.80 44.69 -28.75
N ARG A 11 1.85 44.52 -27.43
CA ARG A 11 2.68 43.50 -26.79
C ARG A 11 2.38 42.18 -27.50
N PRO A 12 3.38 41.41 -27.96
CA PRO A 12 3.11 40.06 -28.42
C PRO A 12 2.47 39.31 -27.24
N ALA A 13 1.31 38.69 -27.47
CA ALA A 13 0.80 37.69 -26.56
C ALA A 13 1.92 36.66 -26.38
N SER A 14 2.45 36.52 -25.16
CA SER A 14 3.31 35.40 -24.83
C SER A 14 2.51 34.15 -25.18
N ALA A 15 3.00 33.34 -26.11
CA ALA A 15 2.44 32.01 -26.33
C ALA A 15 2.40 31.33 -24.95
N SER A 16 1.21 31.13 -24.39
CA SER A 16 1.04 30.39 -23.16
C SER A 16 1.58 29.00 -23.42
N VAL A 17 2.68 28.66 -22.78
CA VAL A 17 3.27 27.35 -22.97
C VAL A 17 2.29 26.32 -22.39
N ALA A 18 1.89 25.35 -23.22
CA ALA A 18 0.91 24.35 -22.87
C ALA A 18 1.34 23.52 -21.64
N ALA A 19 0.36 23.00 -20.89
CA ALA A 19 0.56 22.09 -19.78
C ALA A 19 0.85 20.67 -20.27
N ASP A 20 1.50 19.85 -19.44
CA ASP A 20 1.72 18.43 -19.73
C ASP A 20 0.48 17.60 -19.38
N LEU A 21 -0.20 17.99 -18.29
CA LEU A 21 -1.37 17.30 -17.74
C LEU A 21 -2.40 18.33 -17.23
N VAL A 22 -3.68 18.11 -17.52
CA VAL A 22 -4.78 18.95 -17.02
C VAL A 22 -5.90 18.07 -16.45
N PHE A 23 -6.29 18.35 -15.22
CA PHE A 23 -7.50 17.81 -14.60
C PHE A 23 -8.67 18.77 -14.83
N THR A 24 -9.84 18.26 -15.24
CA THR A 24 -11.06 19.05 -15.50
C THR A 24 -12.30 18.24 -15.13
N GLY A 25 -13.48 18.89 -15.05
CA GLY A 25 -14.77 18.20 -15.04
C GLY A 25 -15.23 17.72 -13.66
N GLY A 26 -14.58 18.16 -12.59
CA GLY A 26 -14.94 17.77 -11.21
C GLY A 26 -14.40 18.77 -10.18
N PRO A 27 -14.86 18.69 -8.92
CA PRO A 27 -14.39 19.57 -7.86
C PRO A 27 -12.92 19.31 -7.50
N VAL A 28 -12.22 20.36 -7.10
CA VAL A 28 -10.84 20.33 -6.61
C VAL A 28 -10.80 20.84 -5.17
N TYR A 29 -10.19 20.08 -4.28
CA TYR A 29 -9.99 20.45 -2.88
C TYR A 29 -8.77 21.36 -2.72
N VAL A 30 -9.02 22.62 -2.41
CA VAL A 30 -7.99 23.62 -2.09
C VAL A 30 -8.10 23.97 -0.60
N VAL A 31 -7.01 23.77 0.14
CA VAL A 31 -6.97 23.87 1.62
C VAL A 31 -7.21 25.31 2.11
N ASP A 32 -6.92 26.32 1.28
CA ASP A 32 -7.02 27.73 1.67
C ASP A 32 -7.87 28.54 0.67
N GLY A 33 -8.89 29.23 1.19
CA GLY A 33 -9.68 30.20 0.44
C GLY A 33 -11.20 29.99 0.50
N ALA A 34 -11.86 30.68 1.44
CA ALA A 34 -13.22 31.19 1.32
C ALA A 34 -14.15 30.49 0.31
N ARG A 35 -14.55 29.23 0.58
CA ARG A 35 -15.68 28.52 -0.06
C ARG A 35 -15.67 28.43 -1.60
N GLY A 36 -14.54 28.67 -2.27
CA GLY A 36 -14.42 28.52 -3.72
C GLY A 36 -13.82 27.16 -4.08
N ARG A 37 -14.61 26.23 -4.61
CA ARG A 37 -14.09 24.99 -5.21
C ARG A 37 -13.55 25.31 -6.60
N ALA A 38 -12.24 25.18 -6.82
CA ALA A 38 -11.71 25.10 -8.17
C ALA A 38 -12.28 23.86 -8.89
N SER A 39 -12.28 23.87 -10.21
CA SER A 39 -12.74 22.74 -11.03
C SER A 39 -11.71 22.23 -12.02
N SER A 40 -10.51 22.83 -12.04
CA SER A 40 -9.43 22.43 -12.93
C SER A 40 -8.05 22.75 -12.36
N VAL A 41 -7.08 21.90 -12.70
CA VAL A 41 -5.66 22.00 -12.31
C VAL A 41 -4.80 21.70 -13.53
N ALA A 42 -3.84 22.57 -13.83
CA ALA A 42 -2.83 22.33 -14.87
C ALA A 42 -1.48 22.02 -14.23
N VAL A 43 -0.79 21.03 -14.79
CA VAL A 43 0.50 20.53 -14.34
C VAL A 43 1.50 20.60 -15.48
N ARG A 44 2.72 21.03 -15.16
CA ARG A 44 3.85 21.04 -16.09
C ARG A 44 5.13 20.71 -15.34
N GLU A 45 5.96 19.85 -15.94
CA GLU A 45 7.24 19.39 -15.37
C GLU A 45 7.07 18.90 -13.92
N GLY A 46 5.96 18.19 -13.69
CA GLY A 46 5.57 17.62 -12.39
C GLY A 46 5.17 18.64 -11.31
N ARG A 47 4.92 19.89 -11.67
CA ARG A 47 4.45 20.96 -10.77
C ARG A 47 3.14 21.57 -11.23
N ILE A 48 2.33 22.02 -10.27
CA ILE A 48 1.07 22.72 -10.51
C ILE A 48 1.38 24.13 -11.03
N VAL A 49 0.87 24.48 -12.20
CA VAL A 49 1.09 25.80 -12.83
C VAL A 49 -0.17 26.67 -12.85
N ALA A 50 -1.35 26.08 -12.71
CA ALA A 50 -2.60 26.82 -12.55
C ALA A 50 -3.64 26.00 -11.77
N VAL A 51 -4.46 26.69 -10.98
CA VAL A 51 -5.62 26.16 -10.26
C VAL A 51 -6.77 27.14 -10.49
N GLY A 52 -7.90 26.67 -10.98
CA GLY A 52 -9.00 27.55 -11.37
C GLY A 52 -10.18 26.80 -11.97
N HIS A 53 -10.81 27.38 -12.98
CA HIS A 53 -11.97 26.83 -13.68
C HIS A 53 -11.71 26.66 -15.17
N ASP A 54 -12.62 27.16 -16.03
CA ASP A 54 -12.56 26.99 -17.48
C ASP A 54 -11.33 27.68 -18.10
N GLU A 55 -10.79 28.72 -17.47
CA GLU A 55 -9.58 29.42 -17.93
C GLU A 55 -8.33 28.51 -17.94
N VAL A 56 -8.31 27.46 -17.12
CA VAL A 56 -7.22 26.46 -17.13
C VAL A 56 -7.19 25.68 -18.44
N ARG A 57 -8.33 25.56 -19.14
CA ARG A 57 -8.40 24.87 -20.44
C ARG A 57 -7.61 25.58 -21.55
N GLU A 58 -7.33 26.87 -21.40
CA GLU A 58 -6.48 27.61 -22.34
C GLU A 58 -5.02 27.09 -22.36
N LEU A 59 -4.63 26.35 -21.32
CA LEU A 59 -3.32 25.70 -21.22
C LEU A 59 -3.27 24.31 -21.89
N ILE A 60 -4.39 23.82 -22.45
CA ILE A 60 -4.44 22.54 -23.16
C ILE A 60 -3.86 22.70 -24.56
N GLY A 61 -2.73 22.05 -24.81
CA GLY A 61 -2.10 21.92 -26.12
C GLY A 61 -2.30 20.53 -26.74
N ALA A 62 -1.74 20.33 -27.92
CA ALA A 62 -1.88 19.08 -28.68
C ALA A 62 -1.27 17.84 -27.99
N ALA A 63 -0.32 18.03 -27.07
CA ALA A 63 0.36 16.96 -26.34
C ALA A 63 -0.09 16.85 -24.87
N THR A 64 -1.02 17.70 -24.42
CA THR A 64 -1.50 17.71 -23.04
C THR A 64 -2.37 16.50 -22.78
N GLU A 65 -2.03 15.72 -21.75
CA GLU A 65 -2.93 14.70 -21.22
C GLU A 65 -4.09 15.39 -20.48
N VAL A 66 -5.32 15.00 -20.76
CA VAL A 66 -6.50 15.53 -20.07
C VAL A 66 -7.15 14.42 -19.26
N VAL A 67 -7.20 14.59 -17.94
CA VAL A 67 -7.92 13.73 -17.00
C VAL A 67 -9.28 14.34 -16.71
N ASP A 68 -10.32 13.72 -17.26
CA ASP A 68 -11.70 14.06 -16.93
C ASP A 68 -12.08 13.42 -15.58
N LEU A 69 -12.28 14.27 -14.58
CA LEU A 69 -12.74 13.87 -13.26
C LEU A 69 -14.17 13.32 -13.33
N ALA A 70 -15.00 13.69 -14.32
CA ALA A 70 -16.37 13.23 -14.46
C ALA A 70 -17.19 13.39 -13.15
N GLY A 71 -17.00 14.53 -12.47
CA GLY A 71 -17.63 14.86 -11.19
C GLY A 71 -16.89 14.33 -9.94
N ARG A 72 -15.85 13.50 -10.10
CA ARG A 72 -15.00 12.99 -9.01
C ARG A 72 -14.18 14.11 -8.35
N LEU A 73 -13.83 13.93 -7.07
CA LEU A 73 -13.07 14.91 -6.31
C LEU A 73 -11.57 14.71 -6.51
N LEU A 74 -10.86 15.79 -6.86
CA LEU A 74 -9.40 15.86 -6.85
C LEU A 74 -8.92 16.44 -5.52
N ILE A 75 -8.00 15.75 -4.84
CA ILE A 75 -7.39 16.17 -3.57
C ILE A 75 -5.85 16.12 -3.67
N PRO A 76 -5.11 16.77 -2.76
CA PRO A 76 -3.69 16.49 -2.60
C PRO A 76 -3.47 15.01 -2.31
N GLY A 77 -2.36 14.45 -2.80
CA GLY A 77 -1.95 13.10 -2.45
C GLY A 77 -1.78 12.94 -0.95
N PHE A 78 -2.22 11.80 -0.41
CA PHE A 78 -2.03 11.48 0.99
C PHE A 78 -0.54 11.26 1.28
N GLN A 79 -0.15 11.48 2.53
CA GLN A 79 1.13 11.10 3.06
C GLN A 79 0.98 10.38 4.38
N ASP A 80 1.75 9.31 4.53
CA ASP A 80 1.80 8.57 5.77
C ASP A 80 2.99 9.04 6.63
N ALA A 81 2.73 9.67 7.77
CA ALA A 81 3.78 10.18 8.65
C ALA A 81 4.46 9.10 9.51
N HIS A 82 3.97 7.85 9.49
CA HIS A 82 4.49 6.75 10.28
C HIS A 82 4.05 5.41 9.70
N VAL A 83 4.96 4.71 9.03
CA VAL A 83 4.70 3.40 8.44
C VAL A 83 5.97 2.55 8.41
N HIS A 84 5.84 1.24 8.23
CA HIS A 84 6.94 0.29 8.08
C HIS A 84 6.87 -0.46 6.72
N PRO A 85 7.04 0.23 5.58
CA PRO A 85 6.70 -0.29 4.26
C PRO A 85 7.47 -1.54 3.86
N VAL A 86 8.79 -1.57 4.12
CA VAL A 86 9.62 -2.70 3.71
C VAL A 86 9.26 -3.96 4.50
N GLY A 87 9.09 -3.81 5.82
CA GLY A 87 8.65 -4.91 6.70
C GLY A 87 7.27 -5.44 6.29
N GLY A 88 6.27 -4.56 6.18
CA GLY A 88 4.92 -4.95 5.77
C GLY A 88 4.88 -5.57 4.37
N GLY A 89 5.69 -5.06 3.44
CA GLY A 89 5.80 -5.64 2.09
C GLY A 89 6.48 -7.00 2.06
N ILE A 90 7.45 -7.26 2.94
CA ILE A 90 8.03 -8.60 3.12
C ILE A 90 6.98 -9.54 3.71
N GLU A 91 6.30 -9.14 4.78
CA GLU A 91 5.29 -9.93 5.47
C GLU A 91 4.13 -10.33 4.53
N MET A 92 3.66 -9.40 3.71
CA MET A 92 2.65 -9.66 2.65
C MET A 92 3.11 -10.70 1.62
N GLY A 93 4.43 -10.88 1.44
CA GLY A 93 5.01 -11.90 0.57
C GLY A 93 5.20 -13.27 1.24
N GLN A 94 4.86 -13.40 2.52
CA GLN A 94 5.07 -14.58 3.36
C GLN A 94 3.71 -15.16 3.80
N CYS A 95 3.63 -15.81 4.97
CA CYS A 95 2.38 -16.29 5.53
C CYS A 95 1.61 -15.12 6.17
N ASP A 96 0.87 -14.39 5.35
CA ASP A 96 0.09 -13.21 5.75
C ASP A 96 -1.22 -13.62 6.44
N LEU A 97 -1.38 -13.23 7.70
CA LEU A 97 -2.59 -13.47 8.50
C LEU A 97 -3.44 -12.21 8.70
N SER A 98 -3.02 -11.07 8.16
CA SER A 98 -3.59 -9.75 8.46
C SER A 98 -5.04 -9.56 7.99
N GLU A 99 -5.50 -10.32 6.99
CA GLU A 99 -6.89 -10.31 6.50
C GLU A 99 -7.81 -11.29 7.23
N HIS A 100 -7.33 -11.92 8.31
CA HIS A 100 -8.05 -12.96 9.03
C HIS A 100 -8.17 -12.63 10.51
N GLU A 101 -9.29 -13.04 11.12
CA GLU A 101 -9.62 -12.67 12.51
C GLU A 101 -9.97 -13.89 13.38
N THR A 102 -9.94 -15.10 12.83
CA THR A 102 -10.33 -16.31 13.55
C THR A 102 -9.19 -17.34 13.62
N VAL A 103 -9.13 -18.08 14.73
CA VAL A 103 -8.20 -19.20 14.90
C VAL A 103 -8.34 -20.23 13.77
N ALA A 104 -9.56 -20.46 13.29
CA ALA A 104 -9.83 -21.41 12.21
C ALA A 104 -9.18 -20.94 10.89
N ASP A 105 -9.31 -19.65 10.57
CA ASP A 105 -8.67 -19.06 9.39
C ASP A 105 -7.15 -19.09 9.50
N TYR A 106 -6.59 -18.69 10.65
CA TYR A 106 -5.14 -18.75 10.85
C TYR A 106 -4.59 -20.16 10.65
N ARG A 107 -5.22 -21.18 11.25
CA ARG A 107 -4.79 -22.58 11.07
C ARG A 107 -4.88 -23.05 9.61
N ARG A 108 -5.88 -22.58 8.86
CA ARG A 108 -6.04 -22.89 7.43
C ARG A 108 -4.93 -22.24 6.61
N VAL A 109 -4.72 -20.94 6.75
CA VAL A 109 -3.74 -20.17 5.98
C VAL A 109 -2.32 -20.62 6.24
N ILE A 110 -1.96 -20.87 7.50
CA ILE A 110 -0.63 -21.38 7.86
C ILE A 110 -0.38 -22.74 7.20
N ARG A 111 -1.39 -23.63 7.20
CA ARG A 111 -1.28 -24.94 6.54
C ARG A 111 -1.13 -24.80 5.04
N GLU A 112 -2.00 -24.03 4.39
CA GLU A 112 -1.98 -23.80 2.94
C GLU A 112 -0.64 -23.20 2.48
N TYR A 113 -0.11 -22.24 3.25
CA TYR A 113 1.20 -21.66 3.00
C TYR A 113 2.32 -22.70 3.13
N ALA A 114 2.32 -23.48 4.21
CA ALA A 114 3.34 -24.48 4.47
C ALA A 114 3.34 -25.62 3.44
N GLU A 115 2.17 -25.99 2.91
CA GLU A 115 1.98 -26.99 1.85
C GLU A 115 2.40 -26.47 0.47
N SER A 116 2.07 -25.20 0.17
CA SER A 116 2.42 -24.56 -1.11
C SER A 116 3.90 -24.20 -1.22
N ASN A 117 4.61 -24.14 -0.09
CA ASN A 117 6.02 -23.77 -0.01
C ASN A 117 6.85 -24.90 0.66
N PRO A 118 6.99 -26.09 0.05
CA PRO A 118 7.74 -27.19 0.67
C PRO A 118 9.24 -26.93 0.77
N GLY A 119 9.76 -25.97 -0.01
CA GLY A 119 11.19 -25.62 -0.04
C GLY A 119 11.63 -24.57 0.97
N VAL A 120 10.71 -23.93 1.70
CA VAL A 120 11.08 -22.95 2.74
C VAL A 120 11.35 -23.66 4.06
N GLU A 121 12.49 -23.35 4.67
CA GLU A 121 12.94 -23.99 5.92
C GLU A 121 12.14 -23.49 7.14
N TRP A 122 11.83 -22.20 7.19
CA TRP A 122 11.04 -21.55 8.24
C TRP A 122 9.69 -21.07 7.69
N ILE A 123 8.62 -21.30 8.45
CA ILE A 123 7.35 -20.63 8.21
C ILE A 123 7.37 -19.29 8.95
N THR A 124 7.42 -18.22 8.17
CA THR A 124 7.45 -16.81 8.62
C THR A 124 6.31 -16.05 7.94
N GLY A 125 6.04 -14.84 8.40
CA GLY A 125 4.84 -14.06 8.07
C GLY A 125 4.42 -13.28 9.29
N GLY A 126 3.12 -13.13 9.54
CA GLY A 126 2.64 -12.41 10.73
C GLY A 126 1.21 -11.91 10.59
N GLY A 127 0.83 -10.97 11.44
CA GLY A 127 -0.43 -10.23 11.31
C GLY A 127 -1.61 -10.80 12.10
N TRP A 128 -1.40 -11.79 12.97
CA TRP A 128 -2.49 -12.35 13.78
C TRP A 128 -2.94 -11.38 14.88
N SER A 129 -4.25 -11.30 15.11
CA SER A 129 -4.86 -10.47 16.15
C SER A 129 -4.90 -11.21 17.49
N MET A 130 -4.56 -10.52 18.58
CA MET A 130 -4.73 -11.04 19.94
C MET A 130 -6.19 -11.42 20.22
N GLU A 131 -7.13 -10.64 19.68
CA GLU A 131 -8.58 -10.83 19.90
C GLU A 131 -9.11 -12.16 19.39
N ALA A 132 -8.42 -12.76 18.42
CA ALA A 132 -8.77 -14.08 17.90
C ALA A 132 -8.62 -15.19 18.97
N PHE A 133 -7.84 -14.94 20.02
CA PHE A 133 -7.49 -15.91 21.04
C PHE A 133 -8.06 -15.54 22.42
N PRO A 134 -8.64 -16.50 23.16
CA PRO A 134 -9.05 -16.27 24.55
C PRO A 134 -7.88 -15.72 25.40
N GLY A 135 -8.08 -14.54 26.00
CA GLY A 135 -7.05 -13.88 26.81
C GLY A 135 -5.88 -13.30 26.01
N GLY A 136 -5.97 -13.22 24.68
CA GLY A 136 -4.94 -12.63 23.83
C GLY A 136 -3.78 -13.56 23.46
N LEU A 137 -3.76 -14.80 23.95
CA LEU A 137 -2.58 -15.65 23.92
C LEU A 137 -2.84 -16.98 23.17
N PRO A 138 -2.25 -17.19 21.99
CA PRO A 138 -2.25 -18.50 21.33
C PRO A 138 -1.36 -19.52 22.07
N HIS A 139 -1.49 -20.80 21.70
CA HIS A 139 -0.66 -21.88 22.25
C HIS A 139 0.12 -22.61 21.16
N ARG A 140 1.39 -22.94 21.40
CA ARG A 140 2.34 -23.59 20.47
C ARG A 140 1.78 -24.85 19.83
N SER A 141 0.98 -25.61 20.57
CA SER A 141 0.39 -26.86 20.08
C SER A 141 -0.49 -26.65 18.84
N MET A 142 -1.13 -25.48 18.67
CA MET A 142 -1.95 -25.26 17.48
C MET A 142 -1.10 -25.12 16.21
N LEU A 143 0.16 -24.69 16.33
CA LEU A 143 1.15 -24.71 15.22
C LEU A 143 1.73 -26.10 15.03
N ASP A 144 2.10 -26.78 16.12
CA ASP A 144 2.66 -28.13 16.04
C ASP A 144 1.68 -29.11 15.36
N ASP A 145 0.38 -28.94 15.55
CA ASP A 145 -0.67 -29.74 14.90
C ASP A 145 -0.68 -29.60 13.37
N ILE A 146 -0.22 -28.47 12.82
CA ILE A 146 -0.34 -28.14 11.39
C ILE A 146 1.01 -28.10 10.67
N VAL A 147 2.09 -27.74 11.38
CA VAL A 147 3.47 -27.71 10.88
C VAL A 147 4.39 -28.32 11.95
N PRO A 148 4.42 -29.67 12.07
CA PRO A 148 5.21 -30.36 13.09
C PRO A 148 6.70 -30.47 12.76
N ASP A 149 7.06 -30.33 11.48
CA ASP A 149 8.36 -30.70 10.92
C ASP A 149 9.27 -29.50 10.62
N ARG A 150 8.75 -28.28 10.70
CA ARG A 150 9.45 -27.03 10.40
C ARG A 150 9.27 -26.00 11.52
N PRO A 151 10.28 -25.17 11.82
CA PRO A 151 10.13 -24.09 12.77
C PRO A 151 9.16 -23.04 12.24
N VAL A 152 8.28 -22.56 13.12
CA VAL A 152 7.28 -21.51 12.82
C VAL A 152 7.53 -20.34 13.76
N TYR A 153 7.57 -19.12 13.22
CA TYR A 153 7.65 -17.87 13.96
C TYR A 153 6.78 -16.81 13.28
N LEU A 154 5.74 -16.36 13.97
CA LEU A 154 4.73 -15.43 13.44
C LEU A 154 4.54 -14.27 14.43
N PRO A 155 5.11 -13.08 14.18
CA PRO A 155 4.77 -11.86 14.88
C PRO A 155 3.25 -11.62 14.92
N ASN A 156 2.76 -11.08 16.03
CA ASN A 156 1.39 -10.59 16.12
C ASN A 156 1.23 -9.29 15.33
N ARG A 157 -0.02 -8.87 15.16
CA ARG A 157 -0.38 -7.68 14.39
C ARG A 157 0.30 -6.40 14.87
N ASP A 158 0.55 -6.22 16.16
CA ASP A 158 1.21 -5.01 16.69
C ASP A 158 2.76 -5.11 16.75
N HIS A 159 3.34 -6.24 16.34
CA HIS A 159 4.78 -6.53 16.36
C HIS A 159 5.45 -6.41 17.75
N HIS A 160 4.68 -6.36 18.84
CA HIS A 160 5.17 -6.43 20.23
C HIS A 160 5.19 -7.86 20.79
N GLY A 161 4.79 -8.86 20.00
CA GLY A 161 4.91 -10.26 20.36
C GLY A 161 5.03 -11.20 19.16
N ALA A 162 5.34 -12.47 19.43
CA ALA A 162 5.41 -13.50 18.41
C ALA A 162 4.90 -14.85 18.91
N TRP A 163 4.34 -15.62 17.98
CA TRP A 163 3.85 -16.98 18.18
C TRP A 163 4.81 -17.98 17.52
N ALA A 164 5.37 -18.87 18.33
CA ALA A 164 6.35 -19.86 17.93
C ALA A 164 5.91 -21.29 18.27
N ASN A 165 6.29 -22.26 17.42
CA ASN A 165 6.03 -23.68 17.66
C ASN A 165 7.13 -24.34 18.50
N ASN A 166 6.96 -25.61 18.90
CA ASN A 166 7.93 -26.30 19.74
C ASN A 166 9.31 -26.44 19.07
N LEU A 167 9.36 -26.60 17.74
CA LEU A 167 10.64 -26.71 17.04
C LEU A 167 11.43 -25.39 17.10
N ALA A 168 10.78 -24.25 16.88
CA ALA A 168 11.40 -22.93 17.00
C ALA A 168 11.89 -22.65 18.44
N LEU A 169 11.09 -22.98 19.45
CA LEU A 169 11.50 -22.84 20.87
C LEU A 169 12.72 -23.70 21.21
N ARG A 170 12.77 -24.95 20.72
CA ARG A 170 13.92 -25.84 20.92
C ARG A 170 15.19 -25.31 20.26
N LEU A 171 15.08 -24.77 19.03
CA LEU A 171 16.22 -24.15 18.35
C LEU A 171 16.77 -22.94 19.13
N ALA A 172 15.89 -22.18 19.78
CA ALA A 172 16.26 -21.06 20.65
C ALA A 172 16.78 -21.47 22.03
N GLY A 173 16.70 -22.75 22.39
CA GLY A 173 17.07 -23.24 23.73
C GLY A 173 16.12 -22.78 24.84
N ILE A 174 14.88 -22.41 24.50
CA ILE A 174 13.87 -21.97 25.46
C ILE A 174 13.27 -23.19 26.17
N THR A 175 13.34 -23.20 27.49
CA THR A 175 12.78 -24.23 28.38
C THR A 175 11.96 -23.58 29.49
N ARG A 176 11.32 -24.40 30.34
CA ARG A 176 10.65 -23.94 31.57
C ARG A 176 11.55 -23.08 32.49
N ASP A 177 12.87 -23.32 32.46
CA ASP A 177 13.85 -22.69 33.35
C ASP A 177 14.53 -21.47 32.71
N THR A 178 14.25 -21.16 31.44
CA THR A 178 14.76 -19.95 30.79
C THR A 178 14.20 -18.73 31.52
N ALA A 179 15.06 -17.81 31.97
CA ALA A 179 14.61 -16.56 32.57
C ALA A 179 14.06 -15.58 31.51
N ASP A 180 13.13 -14.72 31.92
CA ASP A 180 12.65 -13.63 31.07
C ASP A 180 13.77 -12.58 30.88
N PRO A 181 13.92 -12.00 29.67
CA PRO A 181 14.85 -10.89 29.46
C PRO A 181 14.38 -9.63 30.20
N VAL A 182 15.31 -8.69 30.44
CA VAL A 182 15.01 -7.45 31.20
C VAL A 182 13.91 -6.60 30.55
N ASP A 183 13.78 -6.71 29.23
CA ASP A 183 12.92 -5.94 28.36
C ASP A 183 11.84 -6.81 27.67
N GLY A 184 11.53 -7.99 28.20
CA GLY A 184 10.47 -8.83 27.63
C GLY A 184 10.06 -10.02 28.49
N ARG A 185 9.05 -10.76 28.03
CA ARG A 185 8.42 -11.84 28.81
C ARG A 185 8.14 -13.07 27.97
N ILE A 186 8.46 -14.26 28.49
CA ILE A 186 8.06 -15.54 27.91
C ILE A 186 6.74 -15.95 28.56
N GLU A 187 5.67 -16.09 27.78
CA GLU A 187 4.37 -16.51 28.33
C GLU A 187 4.41 -18.00 28.67
N ARG A 188 4.03 -18.36 29.90
CA ARG A 188 4.07 -19.74 30.43
C ARG A 188 2.68 -20.19 30.88
N ASP A 189 2.42 -21.48 30.73
CA ASP A 189 1.19 -22.10 31.23
C ASP A 189 1.26 -22.37 32.74
N ALA A 190 0.20 -22.96 33.29
CA ALA A 190 0.10 -23.25 34.73
C ALA A 190 1.18 -24.21 35.26
N ASP A 191 1.79 -25.02 34.39
CA ASP A 191 2.87 -25.96 34.74
C ASP A 191 4.27 -25.32 34.60
N GLY A 192 4.32 -24.05 34.17
CA GLY A 192 5.53 -23.28 33.92
C GLY A 192 6.15 -23.56 32.54
N GLU A 193 5.47 -24.28 31.66
CA GLU A 193 5.99 -24.56 30.32
C GLU A 193 5.74 -23.37 29.38
N PRO A 194 6.73 -22.99 28.53
CA PRO A 194 6.55 -21.90 27.57
C PRO A 194 5.39 -22.18 26.60
N THR A 195 4.39 -21.30 26.58
CA THR A 195 3.21 -21.42 25.70
C THR A 195 3.54 -21.27 24.23
N GLY A 196 4.69 -20.67 23.89
CA GLY A 196 5.07 -20.29 22.53
C GLY A 196 4.81 -18.83 22.19
N VAL A 197 4.17 -18.07 23.10
CA VAL A 197 4.06 -16.61 22.97
C VAL A 197 5.26 -15.93 23.63
N LEU A 198 5.90 -15.03 22.90
CA LEU A 198 7.09 -14.28 23.32
C LEU A 198 6.79 -12.79 23.17
N GLN A 199 6.90 -12.01 24.25
CA GLN A 199 6.59 -10.57 24.24
C GLN A 199 7.84 -9.71 24.30
N GLU A 200 7.82 -8.60 23.58
CA GLU A 200 8.85 -7.55 23.57
C GLU A 200 10.24 -8.15 23.29
N GLY A 201 11.24 -7.87 24.12
CA GLY A 201 12.59 -8.41 23.99
C GLY A 201 12.67 -9.95 23.94
N ALA A 202 11.67 -10.67 24.47
CA ALA A 202 11.64 -12.13 24.43
C ALA A 202 11.42 -12.68 23.01
N ALA A 203 10.73 -11.93 22.13
CA ALA A 203 10.53 -12.33 20.74
C ALA A 203 11.87 -12.52 20.00
N ASN A 204 12.88 -11.70 20.35
CA ASN A 204 14.23 -11.77 19.78
C ASN A 204 14.96 -13.09 20.13
N LEU A 205 14.57 -13.81 21.19
CA LEU A 205 15.18 -15.09 21.54
C LEU A 205 15.07 -16.12 20.41
N VAL A 206 13.93 -16.11 19.70
CA VAL A 206 13.71 -16.90 18.48
C VAL A 206 14.01 -16.09 17.23
N GLY A 207 13.60 -14.81 17.19
CA GLY A 207 13.73 -13.92 16.04
C GLY A 207 15.14 -13.87 15.43
N ARG A 208 16.19 -13.88 16.26
CA ARG A 208 17.59 -13.88 15.81
C ARG A 208 18.03 -15.12 15.02
N LEU A 209 17.24 -16.19 15.03
CA LEU A 209 17.54 -17.45 14.33
C LEU A 209 16.94 -17.48 12.92
N LEU A 210 16.06 -16.54 12.59
CA LEU A 210 15.45 -16.46 11.27
C LEU A 210 16.52 -16.15 10.21
N PRO A 211 16.43 -16.76 9.01
CA PRO A 211 17.23 -16.32 7.88
C PRO A 211 16.95 -14.83 7.59
N PRO A 212 17.97 -13.95 7.57
CA PRO A 212 17.74 -12.55 7.28
C PRO A 212 17.30 -12.38 5.82
N PRO A 213 16.33 -11.50 5.52
CA PRO A 213 15.95 -11.20 4.14
C PRO A 213 17.15 -10.63 3.38
N THR A 214 17.30 -11.02 2.12
CA THR A 214 18.30 -10.41 1.25
C THR A 214 17.88 -8.99 0.85
N THR A 215 18.82 -8.18 0.35
CA THR A 215 18.46 -6.86 -0.20
C THR A 215 17.44 -6.96 -1.34
N GLU A 216 17.46 -8.01 -2.17
CA GLU A 216 16.44 -8.19 -3.21
C GLU A 216 15.06 -8.55 -2.62
N ASP A 217 15.01 -9.34 -1.53
CA ASP A 217 13.76 -9.60 -0.82
C ASP A 217 13.17 -8.31 -0.25
N GLN A 218 14.03 -7.45 0.34
CA GLN A 218 13.65 -6.14 0.83
C GLN A 218 13.20 -5.19 -0.29
N VAL A 219 13.87 -5.19 -1.45
CA VAL A 219 13.43 -4.41 -2.63
C VAL A 219 12.08 -4.93 -3.12
N ALA A 220 11.88 -6.24 -3.21
CA ALA A 220 10.60 -6.81 -3.60
C ALA A 220 9.49 -6.44 -2.60
N GLY A 221 9.77 -6.47 -1.30
CA GLY A 221 8.88 -5.99 -0.24
C GLY A 221 8.53 -4.52 -0.41
N LEU A 222 9.54 -3.65 -0.57
CA LEU A 222 9.35 -2.22 -0.81
C LEU A 222 8.44 -1.95 -2.02
N LEU A 223 8.64 -2.66 -3.14
CA LEU A 223 7.83 -2.46 -4.34
C LEU A 223 6.39 -2.96 -4.19
N ARG A 224 6.15 -4.04 -3.43
CA ARG A 224 4.79 -4.47 -3.06
C ARG A 224 4.11 -3.41 -2.20
N ALA A 225 4.80 -2.93 -1.16
CA ALA A 225 4.29 -1.88 -0.29
C ALA A 225 3.99 -0.59 -1.05
N GLN A 226 4.90 -0.12 -1.91
CA GLN A 226 4.68 1.05 -2.75
C GLN A 226 3.43 0.91 -3.62
N ALA A 227 3.19 -0.27 -4.20
CA ALA A 227 2.00 -0.50 -5.02
C ALA A 227 0.71 -0.43 -4.18
N VAL A 228 0.69 -1.00 -2.97
CA VAL A 228 -0.44 -0.91 -2.03
C VAL A 228 -0.65 0.53 -1.57
N LEU A 229 0.40 1.21 -1.13
CA LEU A 229 0.30 2.61 -0.66
C LEU A 229 -0.19 3.53 -1.79
N HIS A 230 0.32 3.37 -3.01
CA HIS A 230 -0.19 4.12 -4.17
C HIS A 230 -1.63 3.78 -4.52
N SER A 231 -2.10 2.54 -4.32
CA SER A 231 -3.51 2.18 -4.53
C SER A 231 -4.47 2.86 -3.57
N LEU A 232 -3.95 3.28 -2.41
CA LEU A 232 -4.66 4.01 -1.36
C LEU A 232 -4.40 5.53 -1.42
N GLY A 233 -3.80 6.03 -2.50
CA GLY A 233 -3.57 7.45 -2.70
C GLY A 233 -2.38 8.04 -1.94
N ILE A 234 -1.55 7.20 -1.32
CA ILE A 234 -0.37 7.64 -0.58
C ILE A 234 0.76 7.89 -1.58
N THR A 235 1.26 9.12 -1.59
CA THR A 235 2.25 9.63 -2.56
C THR A 235 3.64 9.82 -1.95
N ALA A 236 3.71 9.89 -0.63
CA ALA A 236 4.93 9.96 0.15
C ALA A 236 4.71 9.35 1.53
N TRP A 237 5.79 8.94 2.19
CA TRP A 237 5.72 8.42 3.55
C TRP A 237 7.00 8.63 4.35
N GLN A 238 6.89 8.48 5.66
CA GLN A 238 8.04 8.33 6.55
C GLN A 238 8.14 6.90 7.04
N ASP A 239 9.18 6.20 6.60
CA ASP A 239 9.55 4.90 7.12
C ASP A 239 10.08 5.08 8.54
N ALA A 240 9.34 4.59 9.52
CA ALA A 240 9.63 4.82 10.93
C ALA A 240 10.81 3.98 11.45
N LEU A 241 11.43 3.12 10.62
CA LEU A 241 12.54 2.27 11.01
C LEU A 241 13.55 2.02 9.87
N LEU A 242 14.61 2.82 9.82
CA LEU A 242 15.83 2.49 9.10
C LEU A 242 16.95 2.16 10.09
N GLY A 243 17.30 0.88 10.17
CA GLY A 243 18.31 0.34 11.08
C GLY A 243 18.05 -1.11 11.38
N ALA A 244 19.05 -1.79 11.94
CA ALA A 244 18.84 -3.11 12.49
C ALA A 244 18.23 -2.97 13.89
N HIS A 245 17.12 -3.64 14.15
CA HIS A 245 16.52 -3.70 15.47
C HIS A 245 15.87 -5.06 15.68
N ALA A 246 16.26 -5.77 16.74
CA ALA A 246 15.79 -7.12 17.03
C ALA A 246 15.88 -8.05 15.80
N ASN A 247 14.75 -8.52 15.27
CA ASN A 247 14.63 -9.36 14.08
C ASN A 247 14.42 -8.56 12.78
N VAL A 248 14.39 -7.23 12.84
CA VAL A 248 14.27 -6.37 11.67
C VAL A 248 15.66 -6.05 11.11
N THR A 249 15.85 -6.36 9.83
CA THR A 249 17.06 -6.05 9.08
C THR A 249 17.00 -4.62 8.54
N ASP A 250 18.13 -3.89 8.55
CA ASP A 250 18.19 -2.52 8.02
C ASP A 250 17.77 -2.49 6.54
N ALA A 251 16.69 -1.75 6.25
CA ALA A 251 16.11 -1.61 4.93
C ALA A 251 16.76 -0.50 4.07
N SER A 252 17.75 0.23 4.60
CA SER A 252 18.39 1.36 3.91
C SER A 252 18.93 0.98 2.53
N ALA A 253 19.54 -0.21 2.41
CA ALA A 253 20.08 -0.71 1.15
C ALA A 253 19.00 -0.95 0.08
N ALA A 254 17.80 -1.37 0.50
CA ALA A 254 16.69 -1.62 -0.41
C ALA A 254 16.16 -0.31 -1.02
N TYR A 255 16.00 0.73 -0.20
CA TYR A 255 15.62 2.05 -0.71
C TYR A 255 16.67 2.64 -1.65
N LEU A 256 17.95 2.58 -1.29
CA LEU A 256 19.03 3.07 -2.15
C LEU A 256 19.09 2.30 -3.48
N THR A 257 18.89 0.98 -3.44
CA THR A 257 18.81 0.14 -4.64
C THR A 257 17.62 0.54 -5.51
N ALA A 258 16.44 0.76 -4.91
CA ALA A 258 15.24 1.19 -5.64
C ALA A 258 15.40 2.61 -6.23
N VAL A 259 16.07 3.53 -5.53
CA VAL A 259 16.44 4.85 -6.05
C VAL A 259 17.37 4.71 -7.26
N ASP A 260 18.43 3.90 -7.15
CA ASP A 260 19.44 3.73 -8.19
C ASP A 260 18.89 3.04 -9.44
N ARG A 261 17.90 2.17 -9.27
CA ARG A 261 17.15 1.51 -10.36
C ARG A 261 16.01 2.36 -10.93
N GLY A 262 15.72 3.53 -10.35
CA GLY A 262 14.58 4.37 -10.75
C GLY A 262 13.22 3.72 -10.47
N GLN A 263 13.14 2.83 -9.48
CA GLN A 263 11.94 2.08 -9.10
C GLN A 263 11.18 2.70 -7.92
N LEU A 264 11.83 3.54 -7.11
CA LEU A 264 11.17 4.31 -6.06
C LEU A 264 10.46 5.52 -6.67
N THR A 265 9.12 5.50 -6.69
CA THR A 265 8.30 6.59 -7.23
C THR A 265 7.85 7.54 -6.13
N ALA A 266 7.58 7.05 -4.93
CA ALA A 266 7.22 7.87 -3.78
C ALA A 266 8.39 8.72 -3.25
N ARG A 267 8.08 9.80 -2.53
CA ARG A 267 9.06 10.50 -1.70
C ARG A 267 9.08 9.87 -0.32
N VAL A 268 10.27 9.58 0.20
CA VAL A 268 10.45 8.83 1.44
C VAL A 268 11.36 9.57 2.40
N VAL A 269 10.89 9.74 3.64
CA VAL A 269 11.75 10.10 4.77
C VAL A 269 12.06 8.84 5.56
N GLY A 270 13.35 8.50 5.67
CA GLY A 270 13.80 7.37 6.47
C GLY A 270 14.17 7.82 7.88
N ALA A 271 13.47 7.32 8.90
CA ALA A 271 13.82 7.58 10.28
C ALA A 271 14.89 6.59 10.75
N LEU A 272 16.11 7.09 10.94
CA LEU A 272 17.23 6.30 11.44
C LEU A 272 16.95 5.85 12.87
N TRP A 273 17.09 4.57 13.13
CA TRP A 273 16.80 3.98 14.44
C TRP A 273 17.82 4.42 15.49
N TRP A 274 17.32 4.87 16.65
CA TRP A 274 18.13 5.07 17.85
C TRP A 274 18.26 3.75 18.63
N GLU A 275 19.49 3.26 18.77
CA GLU A 275 19.77 2.07 19.59
C GLU A 275 19.78 2.46 21.08
N ARG A 276 18.78 1.98 21.82
CA ARG A 276 18.57 2.35 23.23
C ARG A 276 19.71 1.97 24.18
N ASP A 277 20.48 0.94 23.85
CA ASP A 277 21.61 0.45 24.65
C ASP A 277 22.91 1.24 24.39
N ARG A 278 22.88 2.17 23.45
CA ARG A 278 23.98 3.08 23.10
C ARG A 278 23.68 4.50 23.57
N GLY A 279 24.72 5.25 23.89
CA GLY A 279 24.64 6.66 24.26
C GLY A 279 24.80 7.61 23.09
N ALA A 280 25.17 8.86 23.40
CA ALA A 280 25.37 9.92 22.41
C ALA A 280 26.51 9.63 21.40
N GLU A 281 27.39 8.68 21.69
CA GLU A 281 28.46 8.26 20.78
C GLU A 281 27.94 7.69 19.44
N GLN A 282 26.67 7.29 19.36
CA GLN A 282 26.06 6.83 18.11
C GLN A 282 25.73 7.96 17.12
N ILE A 283 25.76 9.23 17.55
CA ILE A 283 25.39 10.36 16.69
C ILE A 283 26.31 10.48 15.47
N GLU A 284 27.61 10.20 15.61
CA GLU A 284 28.54 10.19 14.47
C GLU A 284 28.18 9.12 13.43
N ASP A 285 27.74 7.95 13.87
CA ASP A 285 27.23 6.90 12.99
C ASP A 285 25.93 7.33 12.30
N LEU A 286 25.00 7.92 13.04
CA LEU A 286 23.75 8.46 12.47
C LEU A 286 24.02 9.56 11.43
N LEU A 287 25.03 10.42 11.64
CA LEU A 287 25.46 11.42 10.66
C LEU A 287 25.99 10.76 9.38
N ALA A 288 26.82 9.73 9.51
CA ALA A 288 27.33 8.97 8.37
C ALA A 288 26.18 8.27 7.60
N ARG A 289 25.24 7.65 8.33
CA ARG A 289 24.05 6.99 7.77
C ARG A 289 23.12 7.99 7.09
N ARG A 290 22.92 9.19 7.65
CA ARG A 290 22.18 10.29 6.99
C ARG A 290 22.82 10.66 5.66
N ALA A 291 24.13 10.83 5.63
CA ALA A 291 24.87 11.21 4.43
C ALA A 291 24.79 10.11 3.34
N ALA A 292 24.91 8.84 3.73
CA ALA A 292 24.80 7.71 2.81
C ALA A 292 23.36 7.43 2.35
N GLY A 293 22.38 7.66 3.23
CA GLY A 293 20.97 7.37 3.02
C GLY A 293 20.15 8.52 2.43
N THR A 294 20.75 9.67 2.09
CA THR A 294 20.01 10.79 1.49
C THR A 294 20.36 10.93 0.01
N ARG A 295 19.45 10.48 -0.86
CA ARG A 295 19.65 10.49 -2.32
C ARG A 295 18.31 10.41 -3.06
N GLY A 296 18.18 11.19 -4.13
CA GLY A 296 17.00 11.15 -5.00
C GLY A 296 15.72 11.44 -4.22
N ARG A 297 14.81 10.46 -4.17
CA ARG A 297 13.53 10.55 -3.44
C ARG A 297 13.60 10.08 -1.98
N LEU A 298 14.77 9.65 -1.49
CA LEU A 298 14.98 9.24 -0.09
C LEU A 298 15.75 10.33 0.69
N SER A 299 15.31 10.62 1.91
CA SER A 299 16.08 11.44 2.87
C SER A 299 16.08 10.85 4.27
N CYS A 300 17.25 10.74 4.89
CA CYS A 300 17.42 10.16 6.23
C CYS A 300 17.76 11.22 7.29
N ARG A 301 16.92 12.26 7.40
CA ARG A 301 17.13 13.39 8.32
C ARG A 301 16.44 13.24 9.69
N THR A 302 15.76 12.13 9.89
CA THR A 302 14.95 11.87 11.08
C THR A 302 15.60 10.77 11.90
N VAL A 303 15.51 10.87 13.23
CA VAL A 303 15.90 9.80 14.16
C VAL A 303 14.67 9.33 14.91
N LYS A 304 14.37 8.03 14.84
CA LYS A 304 13.29 7.39 15.58
C LYS A 304 13.79 6.98 16.96
N ILE A 305 13.07 7.38 18.00
CA ILE A 305 13.34 7.03 19.39
C ILE A 305 12.12 6.33 19.99
N MET A 306 12.31 5.14 20.56
CA MET A 306 11.30 4.44 21.34
C MET A 306 11.40 4.84 22.81
N GLN A 307 10.40 5.57 23.33
CA GLN A 307 10.40 5.96 24.74
C GLN A 307 9.68 4.95 25.65
N ASP A 308 8.68 4.25 25.15
CA ASP A 308 7.94 3.21 25.86
C ASP A 308 7.40 2.11 24.91
N GLY A 309 6.61 1.17 25.45
CA GLY A 309 5.90 0.13 24.68
C GLY A 309 4.42 0.45 24.50
N ILE A 310 3.51 -0.52 24.74
CA ILE A 310 2.06 -0.39 24.51
C ILE A 310 1.23 -0.61 25.79
N ALA A 311 -0.01 -0.10 25.82
CA ALA A 311 -0.84 -0.19 27.02
C ALA A 311 -1.40 -1.61 27.24
N GLU A 312 -1.65 -2.34 26.16
CA GLU A 312 -2.33 -3.63 26.11
C GLU A 312 -1.52 -4.76 26.78
N ASN A 313 -0.19 -4.60 26.87
CA ASN A 313 0.71 -5.51 27.56
C ASN A 313 1.38 -4.88 28.80
N PHE A 314 0.90 -3.70 29.21
CA PHE A 314 1.34 -2.93 30.37
C PHE A 314 2.78 -2.40 30.31
N THR A 315 3.34 -2.17 29.11
CA THR A 315 4.69 -1.62 28.93
C THR A 315 4.72 -0.13 28.58
N ALA A 316 3.61 0.45 28.10
CA ALA A 316 3.49 1.91 27.92
C ALA A 316 3.68 2.65 29.25
N ALA A 317 4.47 3.71 29.24
CA ALA A 317 4.94 4.40 30.44
C ALA A 317 3.86 5.34 30.98
N MET A 318 3.35 5.04 32.17
CA MET A 318 2.25 5.78 32.79
C MET A 318 2.73 6.63 33.98
N LEU A 319 2.09 7.78 34.20
CA LEU A 319 2.36 8.64 35.37
C LEU A 319 1.86 8.03 36.67
N SER A 320 0.81 7.21 36.58
CA SER A 320 0.23 6.43 37.69
C SER A 320 0.25 4.94 37.35
N PRO A 321 0.24 4.02 38.33
CA PRO A 321 0.23 2.59 38.05
C PRO A 321 -1.01 2.13 37.28
N TYR A 322 -0.89 1.08 36.46
CA TYR A 322 -2.03 0.36 35.87
C TYR A 322 -2.92 -0.22 36.97
N LEU A 323 -4.18 -0.48 36.65
CA LEU A 323 -5.09 -1.22 37.53
C LEU A 323 -4.94 -2.73 37.31
N THR A 324 -5.32 -3.52 38.30
CA THR A 324 -5.49 -4.97 38.18
C THR A 324 -6.92 -5.30 37.75
N SER A 325 -7.22 -6.57 37.47
CA SER A 325 -8.57 -7.01 37.08
C SER A 325 -9.67 -6.74 38.11
N CYS A 326 -9.32 -6.56 39.39
CA CYS A 326 -10.28 -6.16 40.43
C CYS A 326 -10.43 -4.63 40.57
N GLY A 327 -9.75 -3.84 39.72
CA GLY A 327 -9.78 -2.38 39.72
C GLY A 327 -8.86 -1.72 40.77
N CYS A 328 -8.03 -2.49 41.47
CA CYS A 328 -7.05 -1.96 42.40
C CYS A 328 -5.81 -1.46 41.66
N ALA A 329 -5.10 -0.46 42.19
CA ALA A 329 -3.80 -0.07 41.66
C ALA A 329 -2.82 -1.26 41.75
N SER A 330 -2.13 -1.52 40.64
CA SER A 330 -0.96 -2.41 40.59
C SER A 330 0.30 -1.67 41.06
N ASP A 331 1.44 -2.35 41.05
CA ASP A 331 2.77 -1.78 41.22
C ASP A 331 3.46 -1.44 39.89
N ASN A 332 2.83 -1.77 38.76
CA ASN A 332 3.38 -1.54 37.42
C ASN A 332 2.91 -0.20 36.85
N SER A 333 3.85 0.64 36.41
CA SER A 333 3.57 1.91 35.70
C SER A 333 4.21 1.93 34.30
N GLY A 334 4.47 0.77 33.71
CA GLY A 334 5.16 0.61 32.43
C GLY A 334 6.63 1.07 32.45
N ILE A 335 7.25 1.05 31.28
CA ILE A 335 8.71 1.11 31.13
C ILE A 335 9.09 2.34 30.31
N SER A 336 9.93 3.20 30.89
CA SER A 336 10.66 4.20 30.09
C SER A 336 11.92 3.53 29.54
N PHE A 337 11.96 3.24 28.25
CA PHE A 337 13.08 2.52 27.63
C PHE A 337 14.40 3.28 27.66
N ILE A 338 14.33 4.61 27.63
CA ILE A 338 15.49 5.50 27.79
C ILE A 338 15.29 6.31 29.07
N ASP A 339 16.34 6.38 29.89
CA ASP A 339 16.36 7.23 31.09
C ASP A 339 15.97 8.68 30.71
N PRO A 340 14.96 9.29 31.35
CA PRO A 340 14.46 10.61 30.96
C PRO A 340 15.50 11.74 31.02
N ARG A 341 16.53 11.62 31.87
CA ARG A 341 17.62 12.60 31.91
C ARG A 341 18.57 12.43 30.73
N ALA A 342 18.91 11.18 30.40
CA ALA A 342 19.69 10.85 29.22
C ALA A 342 18.98 11.27 27.92
N LEU A 343 17.66 11.00 27.81
CA LEU A 343 16.82 11.38 26.68
C LEU A 343 16.92 12.87 26.34
N ARG A 344 16.82 13.75 27.36
CA ARG A 344 16.97 15.20 27.18
C ARG A 344 18.32 15.57 26.56
N GLY A 345 19.40 14.90 27.00
CA GLY A 345 20.74 15.08 26.46
C GLY A 345 20.86 14.61 25.01
N TYR A 346 20.33 13.42 24.69
CA TYR A 346 20.37 12.86 23.34
C TYR A 346 19.59 13.70 22.34
N VAL A 347 18.36 14.10 22.68
CA VAL A 347 17.51 14.94 21.82
C VAL A 347 18.14 16.32 21.60
N THR A 348 18.75 16.92 22.63
CA THR A 348 19.49 18.18 22.51
C THR A 348 20.68 18.05 21.56
N ALA A 349 21.43 16.95 21.64
CA ALA A 349 22.57 16.70 20.76
C ALA A 349 22.12 16.43 19.31
N LEU A 350 21.05 15.67 19.10
CA LEU A 350 20.47 15.43 17.77
C LEU A 350 20.00 16.73 17.10
N ASP A 351 19.29 17.59 17.82
CA ASP A 351 18.84 18.88 17.30
C ASP A 351 20.01 19.84 17.01
N ALA A 352 21.12 19.74 17.76
CA ALA A 352 22.34 20.50 17.46
C ALA A 352 22.93 20.14 16.08
N HIS A 353 22.70 18.90 15.62
CA HIS A 353 23.09 18.38 14.30
C HIS A 353 21.97 18.43 13.25
N ASP A 354 20.89 19.16 13.53
CA ASP A 354 19.74 19.37 12.65
C ASP A 354 19.00 18.07 12.27
N PHE A 355 18.99 17.10 13.18
CA PHE A 355 18.08 15.97 13.08
C PHE A 355 16.67 16.35 13.54
N GLN A 356 15.66 15.88 12.81
CA GLN A 356 14.31 15.77 13.33
C GLN A 356 14.23 14.57 14.28
N VAL A 357 13.53 14.70 15.40
CA VAL A 357 13.29 13.57 16.31
C VAL A 357 11.84 13.12 16.20
N HIS A 358 11.66 11.83 15.92
CA HIS A 358 10.39 11.13 15.85
C HIS A 358 10.29 10.19 17.06
N PHE A 359 9.42 10.50 18.01
CA PHE A 359 9.23 9.67 19.20
C PHE A 359 8.09 8.67 19.00
N HIS A 360 8.27 7.44 19.46
CA HIS A 360 7.17 6.61 19.94
C HIS A 360 6.89 6.97 21.39
N ALA A 361 5.66 7.42 21.68
CA ALA A 361 5.23 7.78 23.03
C ALA A 361 3.72 7.49 23.18
N LEU A 362 3.37 6.31 23.72
CA LEU A 362 1.97 5.94 23.94
C LEU A 362 1.43 6.43 25.29
N GLY A 363 2.16 6.15 26.38
CA GLY A 363 1.72 6.47 27.72
C GLY A 363 1.93 7.93 28.11
N ASP A 364 1.13 8.41 29.06
CA ASP A 364 1.15 9.81 29.48
C ASP A 364 2.48 10.25 30.09
N ARG A 365 3.25 9.33 30.71
CA ARG A 365 4.61 9.60 31.17
C ARG A 365 5.58 9.71 30.00
N ALA A 366 5.51 8.82 29.01
CA ALA A 366 6.37 8.89 27.82
C ALA A 366 6.16 10.19 27.03
N VAL A 367 4.91 10.62 26.87
CA VAL A 367 4.56 11.90 26.22
C VAL A 367 5.19 13.07 26.97
N ARG A 368 5.08 13.10 28.30
CA ARG A 368 5.70 14.13 29.14
C ARG A 368 7.23 14.12 29.04
N GLU A 369 7.86 12.95 29.06
CA GLU A 369 9.30 12.77 28.94
C GLU A 369 9.83 13.26 27.59
N ALA A 370 9.12 12.93 26.50
CA ALA A 370 9.45 13.41 25.16
C ALA A 370 9.28 14.93 25.03
N LEU A 371 8.18 15.51 25.54
CA LEU A 371 7.99 16.96 25.55
C LEU A 371 9.00 17.70 26.44
N ASP A 372 9.46 17.08 27.53
CA ASP A 372 10.55 17.60 28.36
C ASP A 372 11.88 17.61 27.58
N ALA A 373 12.16 16.58 26.78
CA ALA A 373 13.32 16.52 25.91
C ALA A 373 13.27 17.58 24.80
N VAL A 374 12.09 17.81 24.20
CA VAL A 374 11.85 18.90 23.25
C VAL A 374 12.08 20.27 23.92
N ALA A 375 11.55 20.48 25.14
CA ALA A 375 11.77 21.72 25.88
C ALA A 375 13.26 21.95 26.18
N ALA A 376 13.99 20.90 26.57
CA ALA A 376 15.42 20.96 26.83
C ALA A 376 16.22 21.34 25.58
N MET A 377 15.95 20.73 24.42
CA MET A 377 16.66 21.07 23.18
C MET A 377 16.39 22.52 22.76
N ARG A 378 15.15 23.01 22.90
CA ARG A 378 14.80 24.41 22.58
C ARG A 378 15.50 25.39 23.51
N ALA A 379 15.62 25.06 24.79
CA ALA A 379 16.34 25.89 25.75
C ALA A 379 17.85 25.95 25.46
N ALA A 380 18.44 24.85 24.99
CA ALA A 380 19.87 24.75 24.72
C ALA A 380 20.28 25.32 23.35
N ASN A 381 19.54 24.98 22.30
CA ASN A 381 19.91 25.27 20.90
C ASN A 381 19.08 26.40 20.26
N GLY A 382 18.02 26.85 20.92
CA GLY A 382 17.05 27.81 20.37
C GLY A 382 16.01 27.17 19.45
N TRP A 383 15.27 28.01 18.74
CA TRP A 383 14.26 27.57 17.78
C TRP A 383 14.89 27.27 16.43
N LYS A 384 14.80 26.01 16.00
CA LYS A 384 15.18 25.51 14.69
C LYS A 384 14.00 24.84 14.00
N ASP A 385 14.00 24.80 12.68
CA ASP A 385 13.01 24.07 11.89
C ASP A 385 13.31 22.56 11.84
N THR A 386 13.41 21.94 13.02
CA THR A 386 13.65 20.48 13.21
C THR A 386 12.37 19.68 13.39
N ARG A 387 11.21 20.35 13.49
CA ARG A 387 9.86 19.75 13.47
C ARG A 387 9.71 18.44 14.29
N PRO A 388 10.09 18.41 15.58
CA PRO A 388 9.97 17.20 16.39
C PRO A 388 8.51 16.73 16.43
N HIS A 389 8.29 15.42 16.46
CA HIS A 389 6.93 14.89 16.51
C HIS A 389 6.85 13.59 17.32
N LEU A 390 5.69 13.41 17.96
CA LEU A 390 5.41 12.27 18.82
C LEU A 390 4.29 11.46 18.18
N ALA A 391 4.55 10.17 17.98
CA ALA A 391 3.59 9.21 17.43
C ALA A 391 2.75 8.55 18.51
N HIS A 392 1.62 7.99 18.07
CA HIS A 392 0.63 7.20 18.83
C HIS A 392 -0.23 8.05 19.74
N LEU A 393 0.37 8.65 20.77
CA LEU A 393 -0.35 9.54 21.70
C LEU A 393 -1.63 8.89 22.25
N GLN A 394 -1.53 7.59 22.59
CA GLN A 394 -2.68 6.83 23.07
C GLN A 394 -3.23 7.45 24.34
N VAL A 395 -2.40 7.80 25.33
CA VAL A 395 -2.82 8.51 26.54
C VAL A 395 -2.00 9.79 26.68
N VAL A 396 -2.65 10.95 26.69
CA VAL A 396 -1.97 12.25 26.90
C VAL A 396 -2.57 12.95 28.11
N HIS A 397 -1.73 13.25 29.10
CA HIS A 397 -2.19 14.02 30.25
C HIS A 397 -2.66 15.43 29.81
N PRO A 398 -3.79 15.95 30.32
CA PRO A 398 -4.33 17.25 29.90
C PRO A 398 -3.34 18.42 29.97
N ASP A 399 -2.51 18.47 31.03
CA ASP A 399 -1.45 19.49 31.19
C ASP A 399 -0.40 19.48 30.06
N ASP A 400 -0.24 18.37 29.36
CA ASP A 400 0.74 18.22 28.29
C ASP A 400 0.20 18.62 26.90
N ILE A 401 -1.13 18.72 26.73
CA ILE A 401 -1.78 19.11 25.45
C ILE A 401 -1.30 20.50 24.97
N PRO A 402 -1.33 21.58 25.77
CA PRO A 402 -0.90 22.91 25.31
C PRO A 402 0.60 22.98 24.97
N ARG A 403 1.40 22.04 25.49
CA ARG A 403 2.84 22.03 25.29
C ARG A 403 3.23 21.71 23.84
N PHE A 404 2.42 20.93 23.12
CA PHE A 404 2.67 20.65 21.69
C PHE A 404 2.82 21.94 20.89
N ARG A 405 1.83 22.84 20.99
CA ARG A 405 1.89 24.16 20.36
C ARG A 405 3.04 25.00 20.92
N ALA A 406 3.19 25.05 22.25
CA ALA A 406 4.20 25.90 22.88
C ALA A 406 5.65 25.52 22.49
N LEU A 407 5.89 24.24 22.20
CA LEU A 407 7.22 23.70 21.86
C LEU A 407 7.43 23.48 20.35
N GLY A 408 6.38 23.67 19.55
CA GLY A 408 6.39 23.35 18.11
C GLY A 408 6.56 21.86 17.84
N ALA A 409 6.09 21.01 18.77
CA ALA A 409 6.02 19.57 18.57
C ALA A 409 4.73 19.21 17.82
N SER A 410 4.84 18.34 16.82
CA SER A 410 3.68 17.85 16.06
C SER A 410 3.10 16.60 16.71
N ALA A 411 1.78 16.49 16.72
CA ALA A 411 1.07 15.28 17.09
C ALA A 411 0.92 14.39 15.86
N ASN A 412 1.65 13.28 15.80
CA ASN A 412 1.57 12.29 14.74
C ASN A 412 0.58 11.19 15.17
N MET A 413 -0.64 11.24 14.64
CA MET A 413 -1.75 10.41 15.09
C MET A 413 -1.84 9.10 14.29
N GLN A 414 -2.36 8.05 14.92
CA GLN A 414 -2.79 6.80 14.28
C GLN A 414 -4.30 6.68 14.46
N PRO A 415 -5.12 7.38 13.65
CA PRO A 415 -6.53 7.58 13.96
C PRO A 415 -7.37 6.31 14.02
N LEU A 416 -6.97 5.25 13.31
CA LEU A 416 -7.70 3.97 13.29
C LEU A 416 -7.87 3.34 14.67
N TRP A 417 -6.94 3.59 15.58
CA TRP A 417 -6.93 2.99 16.92
C TRP A 417 -7.91 3.70 17.88
N ALA A 418 -8.48 4.82 17.46
CA ALA A 418 -9.29 5.68 18.31
C ALA A 418 -10.79 5.36 18.25
N ALA A 419 -11.12 4.08 18.42
CA ALA A 419 -12.47 3.54 18.37
C ALA A 419 -12.68 2.46 19.44
N HIS A 420 -13.95 2.12 19.69
CA HIS A 420 -14.30 0.93 20.45
C HIS A 420 -14.04 -0.31 19.59
N GLU A 421 -13.15 -1.17 20.08
CA GLU A 421 -12.82 -2.50 19.55
C GLU A 421 -12.42 -3.41 20.73
N PRO A 422 -12.46 -4.75 20.59
CA PRO A 422 -12.19 -5.65 21.71
C PRO A 422 -10.84 -5.40 22.41
N GLN A 423 -9.78 -5.05 21.68
CA GLN A 423 -8.46 -4.66 22.20
C GLN A 423 -8.59 -3.44 23.13
N MET A 424 -9.24 -2.37 22.66
CA MET A 424 -9.51 -1.17 23.48
C MET A 424 -10.37 -1.48 24.71
N ASP A 425 -11.49 -2.19 24.52
CA ASP A 425 -12.51 -2.39 25.55
C ASP A 425 -12.14 -3.45 26.59
N THR A 426 -11.35 -4.44 26.20
CA THR A 426 -11.01 -5.60 27.04
C THR A 426 -9.59 -5.52 27.58
N LEU A 427 -8.63 -5.09 26.74
CA LEU A 427 -7.20 -5.14 27.08
C LEU A 427 -6.65 -3.80 27.57
N THR A 428 -7.35 -2.68 27.35
CA THR A 428 -6.84 -1.34 27.67
C THR A 428 -7.68 -0.59 28.72
N ILE A 429 -8.94 -0.28 28.41
CA ILE A 429 -9.79 0.57 29.28
C ILE A 429 -9.88 0.06 30.74
N PRO A 430 -10.12 -1.24 31.01
CA PRO A 430 -10.25 -1.74 32.38
C PRO A 430 -9.00 -1.51 33.23
N PHE A 431 -7.82 -1.52 32.60
CA PHE A 431 -6.53 -1.41 33.28
C PHE A 431 -6.03 0.03 33.36
N LEU A 432 -6.53 0.94 32.52
CA LEU A 432 -6.30 2.38 32.67
C LEU A 432 -7.19 2.99 33.76
N GLY A 433 -8.43 2.50 33.89
CA GLY A 433 -9.46 3.11 34.73
C GLY A 433 -10.10 4.34 34.07
N ALA A 434 -11.27 4.73 34.58
CA ALA A 434 -12.14 5.71 33.93
C ALA A 434 -11.48 7.07 33.64
N GLU A 435 -10.65 7.57 34.55
CA GLU A 435 -9.99 8.87 34.39
C GLU A 435 -9.01 8.87 33.19
N ARG A 436 -8.06 7.94 33.16
CA ARG A 436 -7.07 7.86 32.07
C ARG A 436 -7.67 7.37 30.76
N ALA A 437 -8.71 6.52 30.84
CA ALA A 437 -9.45 6.12 29.65
C ALA A 437 -10.07 7.33 28.92
N ALA A 438 -10.43 8.40 29.64
CA ALA A 438 -10.96 9.64 29.06
C ALA A 438 -9.88 10.54 28.43
N TRP A 439 -8.60 10.24 28.62
CA TRP A 439 -7.47 10.98 28.03
C TRP A 439 -6.97 10.34 26.73
N GLN A 440 -7.70 9.35 26.22
CA GLN A 440 -7.23 8.56 25.11
C GLN A 440 -7.42 9.24 23.75
N TYR A 441 -6.37 9.24 22.93
CA TYR A 441 -6.35 9.80 21.59
C TYR A 441 -7.02 11.19 21.49
N PRO A 442 -6.51 12.22 22.22
CA PRO A 442 -7.19 13.51 22.36
C PRO A 442 -6.97 14.43 21.15
N PHE A 443 -7.29 13.92 19.95
CA PHE A 443 -7.06 14.61 18.68
C PHE A 443 -7.77 15.95 18.61
N GLY A 444 -9.04 16.00 19.06
CA GLY A 444 -9.84 17.22 19.09
C GLY A 444 -9.23 18.31 19.98
N GLU A 445 -8.70 17.95 21.16
CA GLU A 445 -8.03 18.90 22.04
C GLU A 445 -6.67 19.35 21.51
N LEU A 446 -5.88 18.43 20.93
CA LEU A 446 -4.63 18.78 20.25
C LEU A 446 -4.88 19.78 19.11
N ALA A 447 -5.90 19.53 18.27
CA ALA A 447 -6.32 20.46 17.22
C ALA A 447 -6.70 21.83 17.79
N ARG A 448 -7.56 21.86 18.82
CA ARG A 448 -8.04 23.10 19.46
C ARG A 448 -6.92 23.88 20.16
N SER A 449 -5.88 23.20 20.63
CA SER A 449 -4.68 23.84 21.21
C SER A 449 -3.80 24.55 20.17
N GLY A 450 -4.04 24.29 18.88
CA GLY A 450 -3.22 24.78 17.77
C GLY A 450 -1.97 23.93 17.51
N ALA A 451 -1.87 22.72 18.06
CA ALA A 451 -0.80 21.80 17.72
C ALA A 451 -0.85 21.44 16.22
N THR A 452 0.32 21.27 15.60
CA THR A 452 0.38 20.71 14.24
C THR A 452 -0.01 19.24 14.30
N LEU A 453 -1.02 18.86 13.53
CA LEU A 453 -1.43 17.47 13.40
C LEU A 453 -0.81 16.86 12.14
N ALA A 454 -0.27 15.65 12.28
CA ALA A 454 0.10 14.76 11.18
C ALA A 454 -0.58 13.41 11.44
N ALA A 455 -0.71 12.57 10.41
CA ALA A 455 -1.31 11.25 10.57
C ALA A 455 -0.53 10.17 9.82
N GLY A 456 -0.48 8.99 10.42
CA GLY A 456 0.09 7.79 9.82
C GLY A 456 -0.75 6.55 10.14
N SER A 457 -0.43 5.44 9.49
CA SER A 457 -1.14 4.16 9.66
C SER A 457 -0.47 3.21 10.64
N ASP A 458 0.84 3.37 10.82
CA ASP A 458 1.70 2.36 11.43
C ASP A 458 1.59 0.99 10.74
N TRP A 459 1.28 0.97 9.43
CA TRP A 459 1.15 -0.28 8.69
C TRP A 459 2.47 -1.08 8.71
N PRO A 460 2.43 -2.40 8.98
CA PRO A 460 1.26 -3.29 8.94
C PRO A 460 0.43 -3.46 10.22
N VAL A 461 0.65 -2.67 11.27
CA VAL A 461 -0.14 -2.78 12.53
C VAL A 461 -1.62 -2.49 12.30
N SER A 462 -1.94 -1.48 11.50
CA SER A 462 -3.31 -1.23 11.06
C SER A 462 -3.36 -0.97 9.56
N SER A 463 -4.57 -0.96 8.99
CA SER A 463 -4.77 -0.72 7.56
C SER A 463 -4.06 0.57 7.13
N PRO A 464 -3.35 0.59 5.99
CA PRO A 464 -2.72 1.80 5.50
C PRO A 464 -3.72 2.77 4.86
N ASP A 465 -5.02 2.46 4.80
CA ASP A 465 -6.01 3.28 4.11
C ASP A 465 -6.30 4.59 4.86
N PRO A 466 -5.90 5.76 4.32
CA PRO A 466 -6.13 7.05 4.97
C PRO A 466 -7.62 7.36 5.14
N LEU A 467 -8.49 6.88 4.25
CA LEU A 467 -9.93 7.16 4.31
C LEU A 467 -10.60 6.41 5.45
N HIS A 468 -10.11 5.23 5.81
CA HIS A 468 -10.53 4.55 7.04
C HIS A 468 -10.05 5.33 8.28
N GLY A 469 -8.80 5.78 8.31
CA GLY A 469 -8.27 6.61 9.40
C GLY A 469 -9.04 7.92 9.56
N ILE A 470 -9.31 8.64 8.46
CA ILE A 470 -10.12 9.87 8.45
C ILE A 470 -11.54 9.58 8.95
N HIS A 471 -12.15 8.47 8.54
CA HIS A 471 -13.47 8.07 9.03
C HIS A 471 -13.48 7.91 10.56
N VAL A 472 -12.48 7.24 11.15
CA VAL A 472 -12.39 7.09 12.61
C VAL A 472 -12.08 8.43 13.28
N ALA A 473 -11.19 9.28 12.72
CA ALA A 473 -10.91 10.61 13.26
C ALA A 473 -12.17 11.48 13.38
N VAL A 474 -13.07 11.39 12.40
CA VAL A 474 -14.31 12.19 12.32
C VAL A 474 -15.45 11.58 13.11
N ASN A 475 -15.62 10.25 13.08
CA ASN A 475 -16.78 9.59 13.68
C ASN A 475 -16.49 8.96 15.06
N ARG A 476 -15.22 8.70 15.35
CA ARG A 476 -14.70 7.93 16.50
C ARG A 476 -15.24 6.51 16.56
N ARG A 477 -15.36 5.90 15.38
CA ARG A 477 -15.91 4.57 15.18
C ARG A 477 -15.37 3.97 13.89
N VAL A 478 -15.11 2.67 13.89
CA VAL A 478 -14.72 1.92 12.69
C VAL A 478 -15.89 1.87 11.69
N LEU A 479 -15.57 1.88 10.40
CA LEU A 479 -16.56 1.76 9.34
C LEU A 479 -17.39 0.48 9.52
N GLY A 480 -18.73 0.62 9.49
CA GLY A 480 -19.64 -0.52 9.61
C GLY A 480 -19.86 -1.04 11.04
N SER A 481 -19.17 -0.49 12.05
CA SER A 481 -19.40 -0.86 13.45
C SER A 481 -20.65 -0.17 14.02
N ASP A 482 -21.42 -0.93 14.82
CA ASP A 482 -22.56 -0.43 15.60
C ASP A 482 -22.17 0.04 17.01
N ALA A 483 -20.88 -0.04 17.36
CA ALA A 483 -20.38 0.43 18.65
C ALA A 483 -20.70 1.93 18.87
N PRO A 484 -20.81 2.39 20.13
CA PRO A 484 -20.86 3.82 20.41
C PRO A 484 -19.59 4.51 19.90
N ALA A 485 -19.65 5.83 19.72
CA ALA A 485 -18.47 6.61 19.38
C ALA A 485 -17.51 6.68 20.58
N PHE A 486 -16.23 6.40 20.36
CA PHE A 486 -15.21 6.42 21.41
C PHE A 486 -14.74 7.85 21.69
N LEU A 487 -15.12 8.42 22.84
CA LEU A 487 -14.81 9.81 23.23
C LEU A 487 -15.19 10.82 22.13
N PRO A 488 -16.50 10.99 21.84
CA PRO A 488 -16.98 11.81 20.72
C PRO A 488 -16.56 13.29 20.75
N GLU A 489 -16.19 13.82 21.91
CA GLU A 489 -15.63 15.17 22.10
C GLU A 489 -14.21 15.35 21.50
N GLN A 490 -13.53 14.24 21.19
CA GLN A 490 -12.22 14.20 20.55
C GLN A 490 -12.29 14.06 19.03
N ARG A 491 -13.49 14.14 18.44
CA ARG A 491 -13.68 14.17 16.97
C ARG A 491 -12.94 15.33 16.33
N LEU A 492 -12.38 15.06 15.15
CA LEU A 492 -11.92 16.09 14.21
C LEU A 492 -13.02 16.42 13.21
N ASP A 493 -13.02 17.65 12.69
CA ASP A 493 -13.74 17.93 11.45
C ASP A 493 -13.02 17.28 10.25
N LEU A 494 -13.75 17.03 9.17
CA LEU A 494 -13.23 16.34 7.99
C LEU A 494 -12.07 17.12 7.33
N HIS A 495 -12.08 18.45 7.36
CA HIS A 495 -10.98 19.24 6.81
C HIS A 495 -9.70 19.07 7.61
N ALA A 496 -9.79 19.09 8.95
CA ALA A 496 -8.66 18.86 9.83
C ALA A 496 -8.09 17.44 9.68
N ALA A 497 -8.96 16.43 9.59
CA ALA A 497 -8.53 15.05 9.37
C ALA A 497 -7.84 14.86 8.00
N LEU A 498 -8.39 15.42 6.92
CA LEU A 498 -7.75 15.42 5.60
C LEU A 498 -6.43 16.19 5.60
N ALA A 499 -6.37 17.34 6.27
CA ALA A 499 -5.15 18.14 6.39
C ALA A 499 -4.06 17.37 7.14
N ALA A 500 -4.40 16.63 8.20
CA ALA A 500 -3.44 15.80 8.93
C ALA A 500 -2.78 14.76 8.03
N TYR A 501 -3.55 14.07 7.17
CA TYR A 501 -3.04 13.09 6.19
C TYR A 501 -2.44 13.70 4.90
N THR A 502 -2.44 15.02 4.75
CA THR A 502 -1.89 15.70 3.57
C THR A 502 -0.84 16.73 3.98
N ALA A 503 -1.21 18.00 4.16
CA ALA A 503 -0.31 19.08 4.51
C ALA A 503 0.40 18.88 5.86
N GLY A 504 -0.26 18.26 6.84
CA GLY A 504 0.29 17.95 8.16
C GLY A 504 1.41 16.90 8.10
N SER A 505 1.13 15.77 7.44
CA SER A 505 2.14 14.75 7.16
C SER A 505 3.26 15.26 6.24
N ALA A 506 2.95 16.10 5.25
CA ALA A 506 3.96 16.78 4.42
C ALA A 506 4.88 17.70 5.24
N TYR A 507 4.33 18.40 6.24
CA TYR A 507 5.10 19.24 7.14
C TYR A 507 6.11 18.42 7.95
N VAL A 508 5.71 17.31 8.58
CA VAL A 508 6.68 16.48 9.33
C VAL A 508 7.68 15.80 8.38
N ASN A 509 7.29 15.48 7.15
CA ASN A 509 8.19 14.90 6.15
C ASN A 509 9.15 15.93 5.48
N HIS A 510 9.06 17.23 5.83
CA HIS A 510 9.78 18.32 5.17
C HIS A 510 9.56 18.35 3.64
N LEU A 511 8.33 18.10 3.22
CA LEU A 511 7.88 18.15 1.82
C LEU A 511 6.93 19.34 1.62
N ASP A 512 7.40 20.54 1.96
CA ASP A 512 6.58 21.77 2.01
C ASP A 512 5.92 22.16 0.68
N ASP A 513 6.46 21.68 -0.45
CA ASP A 513 5.89 21.87 -1.78
C ASP A 513 5.00 20.69 -2.22
N THR A 514 4.42 19.95 -1.27
CA THR A 514 3.46 18.86 -1.45
C THR A 514 2.30 18.98 -0.46
N GLY A 515 1.36 18.02 -0.45
CA GLY A 515 0.27 17.98 0.54
C GLY A 515 -0.79 19.08 0.40
N SER A 516 -0.70 19.92 -0.63
CA SER A 516 -1.71 20.94 -0.96
C SER A 516 -1.72 21.24 -2.47
N ILE A 517 -2.90 21.58 -3.01
CA ILE A 517 -3.07 21.98 -4.42
C ILE A 517 -2.88 23.50 -4.54
N VAL A 518 -1.62 23.92 -4.67
CA VAL A 518 -1.23 25.32 -4.80
C VAL A 518 -0.24 25.45 -5.97
N VAL A 519 -0.31 26.55 -6.73
CA VAL A 519 0.64 26.81 -7.81
C VAL A 519 2.07 26.81 -7.28
N GLY A 520 2.95 26.08 -7.96
CA GLY A 520 4.35 25.86 -7.57
C GLY A 520 4.60 24.50 -6.90
N ASN A 521 3.59 23.93 -6.22
CA ASN A 521 3.71 22.63 -5.58
C ASN A 521 3.87 21.50 -6.60
N HIS A 522 4.45 20.39 -6.17
CA HIS A 522 4.42 19.15 -6.91
C HIS A 522 2.99 18.64 -7.12
N ALA A 523 2.75 18.09 -8.30
CA ALA A 523 1.48 17.46 -8.64
C ALA A 523 1.37 16.04 -8.05
N ASP A 524 1.45 15.96 -6.72
CA ASP A 524 1.10 14.78 -5.95
C ASP A 524 -0.41 14.85 -5.66
N LEU A 525 -1.20 14.09 -6.42
CA LEU A 525 -2.64 14.29 -6.53
C LEU A 525 -3.38 12.94 -6.49
N VAL A 526 -4.58 12.96 -5.92
CA VAL A 526 -5.46 11.79 -5.83
C VAL A 526 -6.84 12.13 -6.34
N VAL A 527 -7.39 11.25 -7.17
CA VAL A 527 -8.79 11.30 -7.60
C VAL A 527 -9.58 10.30 -6.77
N LEU A 528 -10.58 10.79 -6.04
CA LEU A 528 -11.50 9.97 -5.25
C LEU A 528 -12.75 9.61 -6.06
N ASP A 529 -13.28 8.40 -5.91
CA ASP A 529 -14.48 7.94 -6.62
C ASP A 529 -15.73 8.80 -6.32
N ARG A 530 -15.75 9.43 -5.15
CA ARG A 530 -16.82 10.32 -4.67
C ARG A 530 -16.25 11.47 -3.84
N ASP A 531 -17.11 12.45 -3.57
CA ASP A 531 -16.80 13.58 -2.70
C ASP A 531 -17.21 13.28 -1.24
N PRO A 532 -16.27 13.03 -0.31
CA PRO A 532 -16.58 12.71 1.08
C PRO A 532 -17.21 13.89 1.85
N PHE A 533 -17.19 15.11 1.32
CA PHE A 533 -17.87 16.27 1.91
C PHE A 533 -19.35 16.37 1.53
N ALA A 534 -19.78 15.67 0.48
CA ALA A 534 -21.15 15.73 -0.02
C ALA A 534 -22.05 14.63 0.58
N GLY A 535 -21.46 13.52 1.03
CA GLY A 535 -22.17 12.37 1.61
C GLY A 535 -22.41 12.46 3.11
N ALA A 536 -22.99 11.40 3.68
CA ALA A 536 -23.12 11.28 5.13
C ALA A 536 -21.74 11.05 5.78
N VAL A 537 -21.50 11.62 6.97
CA VAL A 537 -20.21 11.44 7.69
C VAL A 537 -19.88 9.96 7.96
N GLY A 538 -20.91 9.12 8.11
CA GLY A 538 -20.76 7.67 8.26
C GLY A 538 -20.26 6.94 7.00
N GLU A 539 -20.27 7.58 5.84
CA GLU A 539 -19.86 6.99 4.56
C GLU A 539 -18.43 7.41 4.13
N ILE A 540 -17.76 8.26 4.92
CA ILE A 540 -16.41 8.77 4.59
C ILE A 540 -15.46 7.61 4.24
N GLY A 541 -15.42 6.56 5.07
CA GLY A 541 -14.54 5.39 4.86
C GLY A 541 -14.94 4.49 3.71
N SER A 542 -16.12 4.69 3.09
CA SER A 542 -16.52 3.99 1.86
C SER A 542 -16.04 4.67 0.58
N THR A 543 -15.40 5.84 0.70
CA THR A 543 -14.73 6.53 -0.40
C THR A 543 -13.54 5.69 -0.85
N ARG A 544 -13.26 5.65 -2.16
CA ARG A 544 -12.14 4.89 -2.73
C ARG A 544 -11.25 5.78 -3.57
N VAL A 545 -9.96 5.48 -3.58
CA VAL A 545 -9.02 6.09 -4.51
C VAL A 545 -9.21 5.47 -5.89
N ALA A 546 -9.47 6.33 -6.88
CA ALA A 546 -9.61 5.92 -8.27
C ALA A 546 -8.27 6.01 -9.02
N GLU A 547 -7.50 7.08 -8.79
CA GLU A 547 -6.23 7.35 -9.45
C GLU A 547 -5.28 8.10 -8.51
N THR A 548 -3.98 7.81 -8.62
CA THR A 548 -2.92 8.45 -7.81
C THR A 548 -1.80 8.92 -8.73
N PHE A 549 -1.35 10.15 -8.50
CA PHE A 549 -0.29 10.80 -9.26
C PHE A 549 0.83 11.25 -8.32
N VAL A 550 2.08 11.05 -8.71
CA VAL A 550 3.26 11.53 -7.99
C VAL A 550 4.07 12.39 -8.96
N GLY A 551 4.21 13.69 -8.66
CA GLY A 551 4.86 14.64 -9.55
C GLY A 551 4.25 14.66 -10.95
N GLY A 552 2.92 14.52 -11.07
CA GLY A 552 2.21 14.50 -12.35
C GLY A 552 2.25 13.16 -13.09
N GLU A 553 3.04 12.18 -12.63
CA GLU A 553 3.06 10.83 -13.21
C GLU A 553 2.02 9.95 -12.53
N ARG A 554 1.18 9.26 -13.30
CA ARG A 554 0.18 8.33 -12.78
C ARG A 554 0.87 7.05 -12.27
N VAL A 555 0.77 6.79 -10.96
CA VAL A 555 1.37 5.62 -10.31
C VAL A 555 0.34 4.56 -9.91
N PHE A 556 -0.94 4.93 -9.87
CA PHE A 556 -2.04 4.00 -9.65
C PHE A 556 -3.30 4.45 -10.40
N GLY A 557 -4.11 3.48 -10.78
CA GLY A 557 -5.36 3.69 -11.50
C GLY A 557 -5.14 3.91 -12.99
N GLY A 558 -6.24 3.80 -13.73
CA GLY A 558 -6.30 4.17 -15.14
C GLY A 558 -5.59 3.23 -16.13
N ARG A 559 -6.38 2.38 -16.79
CA ARG A 559 -6.33 2.32 -18.25
C ARG A 559 -7.41 3.25 -18.79
N THR A 560 -7.11 4.53 -18.93
CA THR A 560 -7.95 5.41 -19.75
C THR A 560 -7.14 5.82 -20.96
N ALA A 561 -7.33 5.08 -22.06
CA ALA A 561 -7.32 5.75 -23.35
C ALA A 561 -8.27 6.96 -23.25
N PRO A 562 -7.95 8.10 -23.92
CA PRO A 562 -8.69 9.35 -23.77
C PRO A 562 -10.19 9.10 -23.79
N ALA A 563 -10.89 9.63 -22.78
CA ALA A 563 -12.31 9.35 -22.55
C ALA A 563 -13.12 9.74 -23.78
N VAL A 564 -13.62 8.72 -24.47
CA VAL A 564 -14.64 8.83 -25.51
C VAL A 564 -15.86 8.11 -24.92
N GLY A 565 -17.00 8.79 -24.78
CA GLY A 565 -18.15 8.27 -24.02
C GLY A 565 -18.57 6.86 -24.44
N PRO A 566 -19.24 6.03 -23.61
CA PRO A 566 -19.32 4.57 -23.78
C PRO A 566 -19.73 4.06 -25.18
N ARG A 567 -20.58 4.79 -25.89
CA ARG A 567 -20.98 4.48 -27.28
C ARG A 567 -19.94 4.91 -28.31
N GLU A 568 -19.35 6.07 -28.11
CA GLU A 568 -18.35 6.65 -28.98
C GLU A 568 -16.97 5.97 -28.75
N GLY A 569 -16.67 5.52 -27.53
CA GLY A 569 -15.51 4.67 -27.20
C GLY A 569 -15.63 3.26 -27.78
N ARG A 570 -16.83 2.66 -27.79
CA ARG A 570 -17.08 1.41 -28.53
C ARG A 570 -16.94 1.61 -30.04
N ALA A 571 -17.50 2.69 -30.59
CA ALA A 571 -17.37 3.02 -32.01
C ALA A 571 -15.91 3.27 -32.42
N ARG A 572 -15.16 4.03 -31.60
CA ARG A 572 -13.73 4.28 -31.79
C ARG A 572 -12.91 3.00 -31.62
N GLY A 573 -13.22 2.18 -30.63
CA GLY A 573 -12.57 0.87 -30.43
C GLY A 573 -12.79 -0.04 -31.64
N LEU A 574 -14.02 -0.11 -32.17
CA LEU A 574 -14.32 -0.84 -33.41
C LEU A 574 -13.64 -0.22 -34.63
N ALA A 575 -13.51 1.10 -34.71
CA ALA A 575 -12.78 1.78 -35.78
C ALA A 575 -11.27 1.51 -35.71
N LEU A 576 -10.69 1.47 -34.51
CA LEU A 576 -9.29 1.11 -34.28
C LEU A 576 -9.04 -0.35 -34.62
N VAL A 577 -9.89 -1.27 -34.14
CA VAL A 577 -9.84 -2.70 -34.51
C VAL A 577 -10.03 -2.89 -36.02
N GLY A 578 -10.93 -2.10 -36.63
CA GLY A 578 -11.12 -2.05 -38.08
C GLY A 578 -9.95 -1.43 -38.85
N GLY A 579 -9.00 -0.79 -38.16
CA GLY A 579 -7.74 -0.29 -38.72
C GLY A 579 -6.54 -1.21 -38.48
N LEU A 580 -6.68 -2.26 -37.65
CA LEU A 580 -5.61 -3.21 -37.36
C LEU A 580 -5.31 -4.10 -38.57
N GLY A 581 -4.18 -3.87 -39.22
CA GLY A 581 -3.67 -4.75 -40.26
C GLY A 581 -2.87 -5.92 -39.68
N ARG A 582 -2.84 -7.05 -40.41
CA ARG A 582 -2.04 -8.25 -40.10
C ARG A 582 -0.58 -7.94 -39.74
N GLY A 583 0.10 -7.10 -40.53
CA GLY A 583 1.48 -6.71 -40.26
C GLY A 583 1.69 -5.91 -38.97
N GLY A 584 0.72 -5.06 -38.61
CA GLY A 584 0.78 -4.30 -37.35
C GLY A 584 0.57 -5.20 -36.14
N VAL A 585 -0.42 -6.10 -36.20
CA VAL A 585 -0.64 -7.09 -35.13
C VAL A 585 0.56 -7.99 -34.94
N ARG A 586 1.20 -8.44 -36.02
CA ARG A 586 2.43 -9.23 -35.94
C ARG A 586 3.54 -8.45 -35.21
N ALA A 587 3.79 -7.19 -35.59
CA ALA A 587 4.81 -6.36 -34.97
C ALA A 587 4.54 -6.14 -33.47
N ASP A 588 3.28 -5.90 -33.09
CA ASP A 588 2.88 -5.71 -31.69
C ASP A 588 3.08 -6.98 -30.86
N VAL A 589 2.74 -8.15 -31.42
CA VAL A 589 2.95 -9.44 -30.76
C VAL A 589 4.43 -9.75 -30.62
N GLU A 590 5.22 -9.58 -31.68
CA GLU A 590 6.69 -9.76 -31.64
C GLU A 590 7.32 -8.83 -30.58
N ALA A 591 6.90 -7.56 -30.51
CA ALA A 591 7.37 -6.62 -29.50
C ALA A 591 6.97 -7.03 -28.07
N ALA A 592 5.74 -7.55 -27.88
CA ALA A 592 5.27 -8.02 -26.58
C ALA A 592 6.03 -9.26 -26.10
N ILE A 593 6.40 -10.16 -27.01
CA ILE A 593 7.20 -11.35 -26.72
C ILE A 593 8.66 -10.98 -26.46
N ALA A 594 9.21 -9.97 -27.16
CA ALA A 594 10.57 -9.49 -26.93
C ALA A 594 10.73 -8.71 -25.61
N HIS A 595 9.67 -8.08 -25.10
CA HIS A 595 9.69 -7.29 -23.87
C HIS A 595 10.20 -8.04 -22.61
N PRO A 596 9.74 -9.28 -22.30
CA PRO A 596 10.25 -10.07 -21.17
C PRO A 596 11.74 -10.46 -21.28
N GLY A 597 12.39 -10.36 -22.44
CA GLY A 597 13.84 -10.57 -22.60
C GLY A 597 14.71 -9.59 -21.78
N ARG A 598 14.13 -8.50 -21.26
CA ARG A 598 14.79 -7.60 -20.31
C ARG A 598 14.67 -8.02 -18.83
N ARG A 599 13.79 -8.97 -18.50
CA ARG A 599 13.47 -9.36 -17.11
C ARG A 599 13.87 -10.80 -16.77
N PHE A 600 14.03 -11.68 -17.76
CA PHE A 600 14.28 -13.11 -17.55
C PHE A 600 15.55 -13.68 -18.22
N GLY A 601 16.44 -12.82 -18.75
CA GLY A 601 17.74 -13.21 -19.33
C GLY A 601 17.80 -13.10 -20.87
N PRO A 602 19.01 -13.22 -21.47
CA PRO A 602 19.19 -13.05 -22.91
C PRO A 602 18.44 -14.13 -23.71
N GLU A 603 17.85 -13.71 -24.82
CA GLU A 603 17.02 -14.51 -25.73
C GLU A 603 17.62 -15.89 -26.03
N GLY A 604 16.89 -16.93 -25.61
CA GLY A 604 17.08 -18.32 -26.00
C GLY A 604 15.89 -19.15 -25.53
N ASP A 605 15.03 -19.54 -26.48
CA ASP A 605 14.02 -20.62 -26.41
C ASP A 605 13.09 -20.69 -25.17
N VAL A 606 12.62 -19.56 -24.61
CA VAL A 606 11.51 -19.63 -23.63
C VAL A 606 10.20 -19.97 -24.35
N PRO A 607 9.56 -21.12 -24.05
CA PRO A 607 8.32 -21.50 -24.71
C PRO A 607 7.23 -20.46 -24.45
N THR A 608 6.76 -19.80 -25.51
CA THR A 608 5.75 -18.73 -25.41
C THR A 608 4.38 -19.25 -25.81
N ALA A 609 3.39 -19.11 -24.93
CA ALA A 609 1.99 -19.43 -25.21
C ALA A 609 1.14 -18.17 -25.24
N MET A 610 0.05 -18.18 -26.03
CA MET A 610 -0.90 -17.07 -26.09
C MET A 610 -2.29 -17.51 -25.69
N VAL A 611 -2.92 -16.71 -24.83
CA VAL A 611 -4.32 -16.86 -24.41
C VAL A 611 -5.09 -15.62 -24.85
N GLY A 612 -6.08 -15.79 -25.72
CA GLY A 612 -6.85 -14.72 -26.33
C GLY A 612 -8.33 -14.82 -26.04
N LEU A 613 -8.98 -13.68 -25.74
CA LEU A 613 -10.41 -13.56 -25.45
C LEU A 613 -11.09 -12.67 -26.49
N SER A 614 -12.18 -13.13 -27.11
CA SER A 614 -12.98 -12.38 -28.11
C SER A 614 -12.13 -12.02 -29.34
N ALA A 615 -12.06 -10.74 -29.72
CA ALA A 615 -11.12 -10.25 -30.73
C ALA A 615 -9.66 -10.64 -30.41
N GLY A 616 -9.29 -10.74 -29.13
CA GLY A 616 -8.00 -11.25 -28.69
C GLY A 616 -7.79 -12.74 -29.03
N GLY A 617 -8.86 -13.54 -29.07
CA GLY A 617 -8.84 -14.92 -29.53
C GLY A 617 -8.51 -15.02 -31.02
N HIS A 618 -9.08 -14.15 -31.85
CA HIS A 618 -8.73 -14.04 -33.27
C HIS A 618 -7.26 -13.62 -33.44
N ILE A 619 -6.80 -12.62 -32.70
CA ILE A 619 -5.40 -12.17 -32.72
C ILE A 619 -4.44 -13.29 -32.33
N ALA A 620 -4.72 -14.02 -31.24
CA ALA A 620 -3.90 -15.14 -30.80
C ALA A 620 -3.85 -16.25 -31.87
N TYR A 621 -4.99 -16.55 -32.51
CA TYR A 621 -5.06 -17.51 -33.61
C TYR A 621 -4.22 -17.07 -34.80
N TYR A 622 -4.34 -15.80 -35.22
CA TYR A 622 -3.52 -15.25 -36.29
C TYR A 622 -2.02 -15.28 -35.94
N ALA A 623 -1.62 -14.90 -34.72
CA ALA A 623 -0.24 -14.97 -34.29
C ALA A 623 0.33 -16.39 -34.41
N ALA A 624 -0.42 -17.42 -34.00
CA ALA A 624 -0.04 -18.82 -34.15
C ALA A 624 0.14 -19.27 -35.62
N THR A 625 -0.41 -18.55 -36.60
CA THR A 625 -0.17 -18.83 -38.03
C THR A 625 1.15 -18.24 -38.52
N GLU A 626 1.68 -17.22 -37.83
CA GLU A 626 2.84 -16.44 -38.27
C GLU A 626 4.11 -16.77 -37.50
N MET A 627 4.00 -17.26 -36.26
CA MET A 627 5.15 -17.56 -35.40
C MET A 627 4.92 -18.83 -34.57
N PRO A 628 6.01 -19.53 -34.17
CA PRO A 628 5.91 -20.73 -33.37
C PRO A 628 5.53 -20.39 -31.93
N LEU A 629 4.33 -20.81 -31.52
CA LEU A 629 3.87 -20.73 -30.13
C LEU A 629 3.89 -22.11 -29.49
N ALA A 630 4.25 -22.18 -28.21
CA ALA A 630 4.22 -23.39 -27.42
C ALA A 630 2.79 -23.90 -27.20
N ALA A 631 1.82 -22.98 -27.08
CA ALA A 631 0.39 -23.27 -27.10
C ALA A 631 -0.43 -22.04 -27.53
N LEU A 632 -1.59 -22.31 -28.11
CA LEU A 632 -2.63 -21.33 -28.40
C LEU A 632 -3.92 -21.70 -27.65
N VAL A 633 -4.46 -20.76 -26.87
CA VAL A 633 -5.80 -20.85 -26.30
C VAL A 633 -6.65 -19.68 -26.79
N ALA A 634 -7.75 -19.99 -27.46
CA ALA A 634 -8.65 -19.01 -28.06
C ALA A 634 -10.07 -19.15 -27.50
N PHE A 635 -10.49 -18.16 -26.73
CA PHE A 635 -11.85 -18.09 -26.19
C PHE A 635 -12.76 -17.33 -27.16
N TYR A 636 -13.82 -17.99 -27.63
CA TYR A 636 -14.82 -17.49 -28.60
C TYR A 636 -14.21 -16.60 -29.70
N PRO A 637 -13.26 -17.14 -30.50
CA PRO A 637 -12.55 -16.38 -31.52
C PRO A 637 -13.44 -16.17 -32.75
N GLY A 638 -14.37 -15.22 -32.65
CA GLY A 638 -15.24 -14.84 -33.78
C GLY A 638 -14.44 -14.29 -34.97
N TRP A 639 -15.09 -14.24 -36.13
CA TRP A 639 -14.57 -13.67 -37.39
C TRP A 639 -13.38 -14.41 -38.03
N LEU A 640 -13.14 -15.67 -37.70
CA LEU A 640 -12.07 -16.46 -38.32
C LEU A 640 -12.41 -16.86 -39.77
N THR A 641 -13.68 -17.15 -40.05
CA THR A 641 -14.16 -17.55 -41.39
C THR A 641 -14.57 -16.37 -42.29
N THR A 642 -14.61 -15.15 -41.75
CA THR A 642 -15.09 -13.96 -42.46
C THR A 642 -13.99 -12.92 -42.68
N GLY A 643 -14.22 -11.99 -43.61
CA GLY A 643 -13.33 -10.85 -43.88
C GLY A 643 -13.78 -9.53 -43.22
N GLU A 644 -14.61 -9.61 -42.19
CA GLU A 644 -15.34 -8.44 -41.66
C GLU A 644 -14.49 -7.46 -40.84
N ILE A 645 -13.36 -7.91 -40.28
CA ILE A 645 -12.38 -7.06 -39.58
C ILE A 645 -11.10 -6.93 -40.41
N ALA A 646 -10.29 -5.89 -40.21
CA ALA A 646 -9.07 -5.65 -41.03
C ALA A 646 -7.99 -6.75 -40.91
N LEU A 647 -8.09 -7.64 -39.91
CA LEU A 647 -7.31 -8.88 -39.84
C LEU A 647 -7.73 -9.93 -40.88
N GLY A 648 -8.91 -9.78 -41.50
CA GLY A 648 -9.41 -10.58 -42.62
C GLY A 648 -9.47 -9.77 -43.92
N ARG A 649 -8.55 -10.02 -44.85
CA ARG A 649 -8.61 -9.59 -46.27
C ARG A 649 -7.78 -10.53 -47.14
N PRO A 650 -8.08 -10.63 -48.46
CA PRO A 650 -9.26 -11.33 -49.00
C PRO A 650 -9.36 -12.80 -48.56
N GLU A 651 -8.33 -13.33 -47.87
CA GLU A 651 -8.30 -14.67 -47.30
C GLU A 651 -8.67 -14.61 -45.80
N PRO A 652 -9.75 -15.29 -45.38
CA PRO A 652 -10.10 -15.47 -43.97
C PRO A 652 -8.94 -16.09 -43.17
N THR A 653 -8.77 -15.70 -41.89
CA THR A 653 -7.68 -16.22 -41.05
C THR A 653 -7.72 -17.74 -40.91
N ILE A 654 -8.93 -18.34 -40.97
CA ILE A 654 -9.12 -19.79 -40.91
C ILE A 654 -8.37 -20.54 -42.03
N GLY A 655 -8.17 -19.92 -43.20
CA GLY A 655 -7.42 -20.53 -44.31
C GLY A 655 -5.91 -20.68 -44.04
N LEU A 656 -5.40 -19.99 -43.02
CA LEU A 656 -3.98 -20.05 -42.63
C LEU A 656 -3.69 -21.15 -41.60
N THR A 657 -4.69 -21.90 -41.15
CA THR A 657 -4.54 -23.00 -40.17
C THR A 657 -3.42 -24.00 -40.49
N PRO A 658 -3.14 -24.37 -41.77
CA PRO A 658 -2.00 -25.23 -42.08
C PRO A 658 -0.63 -24.72 -41.60
N ARG A 659 -0.47 -23.41 -41.40
CA ARG A 659 0.77 -22.84 -40.82
C ARG A 659 0.89 -23.14 -39.33
N VAL A 660 -0.22 -23.16 -38.60
CA VAL A 660 -0.25 -23.53 -37.17
C VAL A 660 0.23 -24.97 -36.99
N ALA A 661 -0.21 -25.88 -37.85
CA ALA A 661 0.29 -27.26 -37.90
C ALA A 661 1.80 -27.30 -38.20
N GLY A 662 2.27 -26.49 -39.15
CA GLY A 662 3.69 -26.37 -39.49
C GLY A 662 4.58 -25.94 -38.33
N HIS A 663 4.05 -25.15 -37.39
CA HIS A 663 4.74 -24.74 -36.16
C HIS A 663 4.62 -25.75 -35.02
N GLY A 664 3.76 -26.77 -35.14
CA GLY A 664 3.51 -27.75 -34.08
C GLY A 664 2.74 -27.20 -32.87
N THR A 665 2.11 -26.03 -33.00
CA THR A 665 1.40 -25.36 -31.90
C THR A 665 0.09 -26.09 -31.57
N PRO A 666 -0.09 -26.61 -30.33
CA PRO A 666 -1.38 -27.15 -29.89
C PRO A 666 -2.41 -26.03 -29.70
N VAL A 667 -3.64 -26.29 -30.15
CA VAL A 667 -4.73 -25.31 -30.18
C VAL A 667 -5.90 -25.74 -29.28
N LEU A 668 -6.27 -24.91 -28.32
CA LEU A 668 -7.49 -25.08 -27.52
C LEU A 668 -8.47 -23.95 -27.85
N VAL A 669 -9.64 -24.28 -28.38
CA VAL A 669 -10.72 -23.32 -28.65
C VAL A 669 -11.86 -23.55 -27.67
N LEU A 670 -12.24 -22.51 -26.94
CA LEU A 670 -13.23 -22.58 -25.86
C LEU A 670 -14.38 -21.64 -26.19
N ASN A 671 -15.60 -22.14 -26.32
CA ASN A 671 -16.71 -21.31 -26.77
C ASN A 671 -18.06 -21.73 -26.19
N GLY A 672 -18.98 -20.78 -26.03
CA GLY A 672 -20.36 -21.06 -25.64
C GLY A 672 -21.28 -21.32 -26.83
N GLU A 673 -22.17 -22.30 -26.75
CA GLU A 673 -23.09 -22.65 -27.85
C GLU A 673 -24.00 -21.48 -28.28
N GLY A 674 -24.31 -20.58 -27.34
CA GLY A 674 -25.10 -19.36 -27.57
C GLY A 674 -24.27 -18.14 -28.00
N ASP A 675 -23.02 -18.33 -28.42
CA ASP A 675 -22.18 -17.25 -28.94
C ASP A 675 -22.68 -16.77 -30.31
N HIS A 676 -22.91 -15.46 -30.44
CA HIS A 676 -23.41 -14.85 -31.67
C HIS A 676 -22.30 -14.40 -32.63
N LEU A 677 -21.05 -14.31 -32.16
CA LEU A 677 -19.88 -13.91 -32.94
C LEU A 677 -19.06 -15.11 -33.43
N TYR A 678 -19.15 -16.23 -32.71
CA TYR A 678 -18.54 -17.49 -33.11
C TYR A 678 -19.63 -18.46 -33.59
N THR A 679 -19.87 -18.42 -34.90
CA THR A 679 -21.04 -19.05 -35.52
C THR A 679 -20.92 -20.58 -35.60
N GLY A 680 -22.01 -21.26 -36.00
CA GLY A 680 -21.94 -22.69 -36.36
C GLY A 680 -20.97 -22.97 -37.51
N GLU A 681 -20.80 -22.00 -38.41
CA GLU A 681 -19.85 -22.06 -39.52
C GLU A 681 -18.40 -21.93 -39.05
N ASP A 682 -18.11 -21.01 -38.13
CA ASP A 682 -16.77 -20.89 -37.52
C ASP A 682 -16.37 -22.18 -36.78
N ARG A 683 -17.31 -22.76 -36.02
CA ARG A 683 -17.13 -24.05 -35.34
C ARG A 683 -16.77 -25.18 -36.30
N ALA A 684 -17.57 -25.33 -37.33
CA ALA A 684 -17.36 -26.35 -38.35
C ALA A 684 -16.07 -26.10 -39.15
N GLY A 685 -15.73 -24.83 -39.38
CA GLY A 685 -14.50 -24.41 -40.06
C GLY A 685 -13.25 -24.78 -39.27
N ILE A 686 -13.14 -24.38 -38.00
CA ILE A 686 -11.99 -24.72 -37.16
C ILE A 686 -11.82 -26.22 -37.00
N ALA A 687 -12.92 -26.95 -36.72
CA ALA A 687 -12.84 -28.40 -36.56
C ALA A 687 -12.37 -29.08 -37.86
N ARG A 688 -12.91 -28.66 -39.01
CA ARG A 688 -12.53 -29.21 -40.32
C ARG A 688 -11.08 -28.88 -40.68
N GLU A 689 -10.69 -27.60 -40.67
CA GLU A 689 -9.34 -27.19 -41.05
C GLU A 689 -8.27 -27.75 -40.09
N SER A 690 -8.56 -27.81 -38.78
CA SER A 690 -7.62 -28.39 -37.81
C SER A 690 -7.45 -29.90 -38.02
N ALA A 691 -8.51 -30.61 -38.41
CA ALA A 691 -8.43 -32.03 -38.77
C ALA A 691 -7.70 -32.28 -40.10
N GLU A 692 -7.99 -31.49 -41.13
CA GLU A 692 -7.37 -31.62 -42.47
C GLU A 692 -5.89 -31.22 -42.48
N SER A 693 -5.51 -30.22 -41.67
CA SER A 693 -4.11 -29.77 -41.53
C SER A 693 -3.26 -30.64 -40.61
N GLY A 694 -3.88 -31.54 -39.81
CA GLY A 694 -3.18 -32.33 -38.80
C GLY A 694 -2.75 -31.53 -37.56
N THR A 695 -3.34 -30.36 -37.32
CA THR A 695 -3.08 -29.55 -36.13
C THR A 695 -3.55 -30.31 -34.88
N ARG A 696 -2.71 -30.38 -33.82
CA ARG A 696 -3.15 -30.89 -32.51
C ARG A 696 -4.13 -29.90 -31.92
N HIS A 697 -5.41 -30.27 -31.78
CA HIS A 697 -6.44 -29.34 -31.35
C HIS A 697 -7.48 -29.97 -30.42
N GLU A 698 -8.13 -29.11 -29.64
CA GLU A 698 -9.33 -29.39 -28.86
C GLU A 698 -10.31 -28.21 -29.04
N VAL A 699 -11.56 -28.50 -29.39
CA VAL A 699 -12.63 -27.49 -29.48
C VAL A 699 -13.72 -27.87 -28.49
N VAL A 700 -13.92 -27.01 -27.49
CA VAL A 700 -14.88 -27.22 -26.40
C VAL A 700 -16.07 -26.28 -26.59
N LEU A 701 -17.27 -26.86 -26.51
CA LEU A 701 -18.53 -26.14 -26.60
C LEU A 701 -19.29 -26.28 -25.29
N TYR A 702 -19.60 -25.15 -24.66
CA TYR A 702 -20.38 -25.06 -23.44
C TYR A 702 -21.86 -24.83 -23.78
N PRO A 703 -22.77 -25.76 -23.42
CA PRO A 703 -24.21 -25.58 -23.63
C PRO A 703 -24.76 -24.33 -22.94
N ASP A 704 -25.81 -23.72 -23.49
CA ASP A 704 -26.54 -22.57 -22.91
C ASP A 704 -25.67 -21.37 -22.48
N THR A 705 -24.49 -21.26 -23.08
CA THR A 705 -23.45 -20.31 -22.68
C THR A 705 -23.31 -19.22 -23.74
N PRO A 706 -23.56 -17.94 -23.41
CA PRO A 706 -23.47 -16.83 -24.37
C PRO A 706 -22.03 -16.29 -24.52
N HIS A 707 -21.81 -15.44 -25.53
CA HIS A 707 -20.56 -14.68 -25.67
C HIS A 707 -20.28 -13.87 -24.40
N GLY A 708 -19.04 -13.88 -23.90
CA GLY A 708 -18.71 -13.11 -22.69
C GLY A 708 -18.86 -13.88 -21.37
N PHE A 709 -18.98 -15.21 -21.38
CA PHE A 709 -19.34 -16.00 -20.20
C PHE A 709 -18.30 -16.10 -19.07
N PHE A 710 -17.14 -15.49 -19.23
CA PHE A 710 -16.01 -15.48 -18.29
C PHE A 710 -15.91 -14.17 -17.51
N ARG A 711 -16.76 -13.17 -17.82
CA ARG A 711 -16.78 -11.87 -17.11
C ARG A 711 -17.91 -11.84 -16.10
N ASP A 712 -17.56 -11.96 -14.82
CA ASP A 712 -18.42 -11.95 -13.64
C ASP A 712 -19.29 -10.69 -13.49
N GLU A 713 -18.85 -9.57 -14.03
CA GLU A 713 -19.62 -8.32 -14.06
C GLU A 713 -20.76 -8.28 -15.11
N ARG A 714 -20.95 -9.34 -15.91
CA ARG A 714 -21.97 -9.38 -16.97
C ARG A 714 -23.01 -10.46 -16.70
N ASP A 715 -24.25 -10.20 -17.12
CA ASP A 715 -25.35 -11.18 -17.11
C ASP A 715 -25.06 -12.44 -17.98
N THR A 716 -24.05 -12.34 -18.85
CA THR A 716 -23.55 -13.45 -19.67
C THR A 716 -22.67 -14.43 -18.90
N TYR A 717 -22.19 -14.09 -17.70
CA TYR A 717 -21.31 -14.93 -16.89
C TYR A 717 -21.90 -16.32 -16.63
N ARG A 718 -21.10 -17.37 -16.81
CA ARG A 718 -21.45 -18.76 -16.49
C ARG A 718 -20.31 -19.37 -15.67
N PRO A 719 -20.43 -19.41 -14.33
CA PRO A 719 -19.30 -19.76 -13.45
C PRO A 719 -18.75 -21.16 -13.69
N GLU A 720 -19.62 -22.15 -13.94
CA GLU A 720 -19.19 -23.53 -14.20
C GLU A 720 -18.43 -23.66 -15.52
N ALA A 721 -18.95 -23.05 -16.59
CA ALA A 721 -18.28 -23.03 -17.89
C ALA A 721 -16.94 -22.27 -17.82
N ALA A 722 -16.89 -21.15 -17.10
CA ALA A 722 -15.66 -20.38 -16.90
C ALA A 722 -14.61 -21.17 -16.11
N ALA A 723 -15.01 -21.89 -15.06
CA ALA A 723 -14.12 -22.70 -14.24
C ALA A 723 -13.51 -23.88 -15.04
N ASP A 724 -14.33 -24.62 -15.81
CA ASP A 724 -13.84 -25.69 -16.67
C ASP A 724 -12.91 -25.14 -17.78
N ALA A 725 -13.29 -24.03 -18.41
CA ALA A 725 -12.48 -23.39 -19.45
C ALA A 725 -11.09 -22.97 -18.95
N TRP A 726 -11.00 -22.41 -17.73
CA TRP A 726 -9.72 -22.08 -17.10
C TRP A 726 -8.93 -23.33 -16.69
N SER A 727 -9.60 -24.37 -16.18
CA SER A 727 -8.95 -25.63 -15.85
C SER A 727 -8.27 -26.25 -17.08
N ARG A 728 -8.94 -26.31 -18.23
CA ARG A 728 -8.37 -26.81 -19.50
C ARG A 728 -7.23 -25.94 -20.01
N THR A 729 -7.39 -24.62 -19.91
CA THR A 729 -6.34 -23.65 -20.27
C THR A 729 -5.07 -23.93 -19.47
N MET A 730 -5.19 -24.04 -18.14
CA MET A 730 -4.07 -24.32 -17.25
C MET A 730 -3.47 -25.70 -17.49
N ALA A 731 -4.28 -26.72 -17.80
CA ALA A 731 -3.79 -28.04 -18.14
C ALA A 731 -2.89 -28.01 -19.40
N LEU A 732 -3.32 -27.31 -20.46
CA LEU A 732 -2.53 -27.17 -21.68
C LEU A 732 -1.24 -26.39 -21.42
N LEU A 733 -1.29 -25.28 -20.69
CA LEU A 733 -0.11 -24.47 -20.36
C LEU A 733 0.90 -25.21 -19.46
N ARG A 734 0.42 -26.08 -18.56
CA ARG A 734 1.31 -26.93 -17.75
C ARG A 734 1.99 -27.99 -18.62
N GLU A 735 1.28 -28.57 -19.58
CA GLU A 735 1.87 -29.53 -20.51
C GLU A 735 2.99 -28.90 -21.34
N THR A 736 2.84 -27.64 -21.76
CA THR A 736 3.88 -26.94 -22.52
C THR A 736 5.09 -26.58 -21.68
N SER A 737 4.88 -26.17 -20.41
CA SER A 737 5.97 -25.90 -19.47
C SER A 737 6.76 -27.14 -19.07
N ALA A 738 6.23 -28.36 -19.27
CA ALA A 738 6.94 -29.61 -18.99
C ALA A 738 7.80 -30.10 -20.18
N ARG A 739 7.69 -29.46 -21.35
CA ARG A 739 8.37 -29.86 -22.60
C ARG A 739 9.55 -28.96 -23.00
N GLY A 740 9.71 -27.80 -22.36
CA GLY A 740 10.86 -26.90 -22.49
C GLY A 740 11.53 -26.72 -21.13
#